data_AF-A0A3B0WFT0-F1
#
_entry.id   AF-A0A3B0WFT0-F1
#
_cell.length_a   1.000
_cell.length_b   1.000
_cell.length_c   1.000
_cell.angle_alpha   90.00
_cell.angle_beta   90.00
_cell.angle_gamma   90.00
#
_symmetry.space_group_name_H-M   'P 1'
#
loop_
_entity.id
_entity.type
_entity.pdbx_description
1 polymer ?
#
loop_
_entity_poly.entity_id
_entity_poly.type
_entity_poly.pdbx_seq_one_letter_code
_entity_poly.pdbx_strand_id
1 'polypeptide(L)'
;MDKKKGIIKSLWVFLFLLFNAQAYAVTITISGSLYSDEGITPITSADQTVHLVIYGVSIGTDVIDSSGNYSITATITAENPYYLPLLVYVDNGSVKGTTVTQMDSVLSNTLTNFDIYASHLIIRQDGSSAPLDTGDMHNAKGSLSDPDILYTITWPDTYVVGTNSKLYIANGYIYEPAGDITTHHIQIEGTFNAGSNNIYVNGDWDFGTGTFNRDTSTVHFTGTNNQRVVSSGDPFYNLTLNNTGGVNNNILEQVGSLTVNNQLTVSNGKLNTTTNNYSITVAGHFDQSSPTGEVEANASTITVGGDFSADGTLDMSNYNNASLVLTGTGSLSYANLSSPWSNGFYNLTVGQSGNTTTQTSLRMAVRNVLTLGSGELASPTNYLYLNGNNPLVFDTNSTLSIYAINFFGANQTIPTLTNGYDSNVWLGRGNTAVTQTGPITLNSGQTLRIDGDNFIDRAVTYQTNGFDLNVGGFILLGSSSGGDTALKTFDMSGSMVTVKNDFEIRTGTNSLISTNSELILNGTAAQFVTTNGKAFDKLTITNPSVSGVTFNDGLTANTLTNTTPNSKLTFTSGETYTINSAVNLQGASGQPVTLEPTINGSRWNFVVNAGATKTLDHLAVSWSDASGTHSTQKPMNPSNSVRTGSNIDWFPTLLGVTKSSVLISDPINGTGSGKNHIPGAIVEYSIVVQNSGNYSADANTVTIYDVLDANVEFDVSTGVVFSDGSNSSNLALGAISYSHTSSPTSYTYTPTGAFDPNVAGIRIET
;
A
#
# COMPACT_ATOMS: atom_id res chain seq x y z
N MET A 1 -63.62 -23.78 68.34
CA MET A 1 -65.06 -23.99 68.58
C MET A 1 -65.76 -23.83 67.23
N ASP A 2 -66.46 -24.88 66.82
CA ASP A 2 -67.12 -25.09 65.53
C ASP A 2 -68.05 -23.96 65.04
N LYS A 3 -68.13 -23.77 63.71
CA LYS A 3 -69.28 -24.24 62.88
C LYS A 3 -69.19 -23.79 61.42
N LYS A 4 -68.86 -24.76 60.55
CA LYS A 4 -69.59 -25.25 59.36
C LYS A 4 -70.34 -24.30 58.39
N LYS A 5 -70.12 -24.64 57.10
CA LYS A 5 -70.89 -24.45 55.84
C LYS A 5 -70.56 -23.17 55.03
N GLY A 6 -70.37 -23.20 53.72
CA GLY A 6 -70.58 -24.27 52.74
C GLY A 6 -69.70 -24.11 51.49
N ILE A 7 -69.40 -25.26 50.91
CA ILE A 7 -68.76 -25.46 49.61
C ILE A 7 -69.83 -25.18 48.54
N ILE A 8 -69.61 -24.21 47.67
CA ILE A 8 -70.34 -24.09 46.40
C ILE A 8 -69.40 -24.61 45.32
N LYS A 9 -69.76 -25.76 44.76
CA LYS A 9 -69.22 -26.29 43.51
C LYS A 9 -69.73 -25.38 42.39
N SER A 10 -68.85 -24.61 41.74
CA SER A 10 -69.19 -23.99 40.46
C SER A 10 -69.17 -25.08 39.38
N LEU A 11 -70.37 -25.40 38.90
CA LEU A 11 -70.63 -26.18 37.71
C LEU A 11 -70.22 -25.33 36.51
N TRP A 12 -69.16 -25.71 35.80
CA TRP A 12 -68.84 -25.13 34.50
C TRP A 12 -69.85 -25.67 33.48
N VAL A 13 -70.90 -24.89 33.21
CA VAL A 13 -71.74 -25.10 32.03
C VAL A 13 -70.96 -24.52 30.85
N PHE A 14 -70.38 -25.39 30.02
CA PHE A 14 -69.99 -25.00 28.67
C PHE A 14 -71.28 -24.75 27.89
N LEU A 15 -71.65 -23.48 27.74
CA LEU A 15 -72.61 -23.08 26.73
C LEU A 15 -71.89 -23.19 25.37
N PHE A 16 -72.09 -24.32 24.67
CA PHE A 16 -71.85 -24.37 23.24
C PHE A 16 -72.92 -23.49 22.57
N LEU A 17 -72.59 -22.21 22.36
CA LEU A 17 -73.27 -21.41 21.35
C LEU A 17 -72.84 -21.97 19.99
N LEU A 18 -73.63 -22.89 19.43
CA LEU A 18 -73.64 -23.08 17.98
C LEU A 18 -74.16 -21.78 17.37
N PHE A 19 -73.25 -20.94 16.90
CA PHE A 19 -73.61 -20.00 15.84
C PHE A 19 -73.86 -20.86 14.60
N ASN A 20 -75.12 -20.99 14.18
CA ASN A 20 -75.40 -21.43 12.82
C ASN A 20 -74.73 -20.40 11.90
N ALA A 21 -73.73 -20.82 11.13
CA ALA A 21 -73.22 -20.02 10.03
C ALA A 21 -74.41 -19.73 9.11
N GLN A 22 -74.77 -18.45 8.97
CA GLN A 22 -75.80 -18.06 8.02
C GLN A 22 -75.20 -18.27 6.63
N ALA A 23 -75.62 -19.34 5.96
CA ALA A 23 -75.22 -19.63 4.59
C ALA A 23 -75.94 -18.66 3.65
N TYR A 24 -75.17 -17.92 2.84
CA TYR A 24 -75.70 -16.99 1.84
C TYR A 24 -75.71 -17.67 0.48
N ALA A 25 -76.85 -17.62 -0.22
CA ALA A 25 -76.90 -17.99 -1.64
C ALA A 25 -76.34 -16.81 -2.45
N VAL A 26 -75.20 -17.00 -3.09
CA VAL A 26 -74.51 -15.98 -3.88
C VAL A 26 -74.42 -16.45 -5.32
N THR A 27 -74.87 -15.63 -6.27
CA THR A 27 -74.67 -15.88 -7.70
C THR A 27 -73.52 -15.02 -8.20
N ILE A 28 -72.48 -15.66 -8.71
CA ILE A 28 -71.24 -15.02 -9.17
C ILE A 28 -71.14 -15.20 -10.68
N THR A 29 -70.75 -14.14 -11.39
CA THR A 29 -70.43 -14.19 -12.82
C THR A 29 -68.97 -13.78 -13.05
N ILE A 30 -68.18 -14.65 -13.67
CA ILE A 30 -66.79 -14.38 -14.03
C ILE A 30 -66.69 -14.44 -15.56
N SER A 31 -66.12 -13.39 -16.15
CA SER A 31 -65.94 -13.31 -17.61
C SER A 31 -64.59 -12.69 -17.97
N GLY A 32 -64.05 -13.16 -19.09
CA GLY A 32 -62.74 -12.75 -19.61
C GLY A 32 -62.47 -13.36 -20.98
N SER A 33 -61.25 -13.20 -21.47
CA SER A 33 -60.77 -13.80 -22.71
C SER A 33 -59.51 -14.65 -22.47
N LEU A 34 -59.33 -15.67 -23.30
CA LEU A 34 -58.13 -16.51 -23.32
C LEU A 34 -57.17 -16.00 -24.41
N TYR A 35 -55.92 -15.72 -24.03
CA TYR A 35 -54.88 -15.21 -24.95
C TYR A 35 -53.67 -16.14 -25.02
N SER A 36 -53.00 -16.17 -26.18
CA SER A 36 -51.73 -16.88 -26.36
C SER A 36 -50.52 -16.10 -25.86
N ASP A 37 -50.71 -14.81 -25.58
CA ASP A 37 -49.72 -13.85 -25.10
C ASP A 37 -50.36 -12.93 -24.05
N GLU A 38 -49.67 -11.87 -23.63
CA GLU A 38 -50.08 -10.93 -22.60
C GLU A 38 -51.20 -9.98 -23.06
N GLY A 39 -52.38 -10.53 -23.36
CA GLY A 39 -53.60 -9.78 -23.62
C GLY A 39 -53.72 -9.19 -25.04
N ILE A 40 -52.95 -9.70 -26.01
CA ILE A 40 -52.91 -9.15 -27.38
C ILE A 40 -53.60 -10.09 -28.38
N THR A 41 -53.25 -11.37 -28.39
CA THR A 41 -53.70 -12.35 -29.39
C THR A 41 -54.66 -13.36 -28.76
N PRO A 42 -55.98 -13.24 -28.98
CA PRO A 42 -56.95 -14.19 -28.46
C PRO A 42 -56.75 -15.58 -29.05
N ILE A 43 -56.92 -16.62 -28.24
CA ILE A 43 -57.03 -18.00 -28.69
C ILE A 43 -58.47 -18.25 -29.11
N THR A 44 -58.66 -18.67 -30.36
CA THR A 44 -60.00 -18.88 -30.94
C THR A 44 -60.31 -20.36 -31.22
N SER A 45 -59.52 -21.29 -30.67
CA SER A 45 -59.78 -22.72 -30.82
C SER A 45 -60.89 -23.15 -29.85
N ALA A 46 -62.07 -23.45 -30.39
CA ALA A 46 -63.30 -23.75 -29.63
C ALA A 46 -63.27 -25.08 -28.84
N ASP A 47 -62.09 -25.63 -28.56
CA ASP A 47 -61.86 -26.84 -27.78
C ASP A 47 -61.34 -26.55 -26.35
N GLN A 48 -61.00 -25.30 -26.03
CA GLN A 48 -60.52 -24.93 -24.69
C GLN A 48 -61.70 -24.70 -23.73
N THR A 49 -61.72 -25.43 -22.61
CA THR A 49 -62.73 -25.27 -21.55
C THR A 49 -62.15 -24.48 -20.39
N VAL A 50 -62.83 -23.44 -19.93
CA VAL A 50 -62.45 -22.69 -18.72
C VAL A 50 -63.26 -23.20 -17.54
N HIS A 51 -62.59 -23.48 -16.43
CA HIS A 51 -63.20 -23.90 -15.17
C HIS A 51 -63.14 -22.78 -14.13
N LEU A 52 -64.22 -22.60 -13.38
CA LEU A 52 -64.27 -21.74 -12.20
C LEU A 52 -64.22 -22.59 -10.94
N VAL A 53 -63.27 -22.29 -10.06
CA VAL A 53 -63.07 -22.98 -8.78
C VAL A 53 -63.17 -21.96 -7.65
N ILE A 54 -63.97 -22.27 -6.63
CA ILE A 54 -64.09 -21.46 -5.41
C ILE A 54 -63.92 -22.40 -4.21
N TYR A 55 -63.07 -22.03 -3.25
CA TYR A 55 -62.74 -22.87 -2.09
C TYR A 55 -62.35 -24.32 -2.44
N GLY A 56 -61.63 -24.51 -3.54
CA GLY A 56 -61.21 -25.81 -4.04
C GLY A 56 -62.30 -26.69 -4.65
N VAL A 57 -63.49 -26.15 -4.89
CA VAL A 57 -64.59 -26.86 -5.56
C VAL A 57 -64.79 -26.26 -6.96
N SER A 58 -64.76 -27.09 -8.01
CA SER A 58 -65.13 -26.69 -9.37
C SER A 58 -66.65 -26.46 -9.44
N ILE A 59 -67.08 -25.22 -9.69
CA ILE A 59 -68.49 -24.80 -9.57
C ILE A 59 -69.15 -24.45 -10.90
N GLY A 60 -68.37 -24.36 -11.99
CA GLY A 60 -68.89 -24.09 -13.32
C GLY A 60 -67.80 -24.15 -14.38
N THR A 61 -68.22 -24.30 -15.63
CA THR A 61 -67.34 -24.31 -16.80
C THR A 61 -67.97 -23.53 -17.95
N ASP A 62 -67.14 -23.08 -18.89
CA ASP A 62 -67.57 -22.54 -20.17
C ASP A 62 -66.54 -22.89 -21.25
N VAL A 63 -66.97 -23.03 -22.50
CA VAL A 63 -66.07 -23.24 -23.64
C VAL A 63 -65.89 -21.91 -24.36
N ILE A 64 -64.65 -21.53 -24.66
CA ILE A 64 -64.39 -20.23 -25.30
C ILE A 64 -65.12 -20.08 -26.64
N ASP A 65 -65.59 -18.88 -26.93
CA ASP A 65 -66.23 -18.55 -28.21
C ASP A 65 -65.20 -18.34 -29.34
N SER A 66 -65.68 -18.03 -30.55
CA SER A 66 -64.82 -17.78 -31.71
C SER A 66 -63.92 -16.54 -31.60
N SER A 67 -64.12 -15.72 -30.58
CA SER A 67 -63.31 -14.55 -30.27
C SER A 67 -62.41 -14.78 -29.04
N GLY A 68 -62.47 -15.97 -28.43
CA GLY A 68 -61.69 -16.34 -27.24
C GLY A 68 -62.34 -15.95 -25.91
N ASN A 69 -63.59 -15.46 -25.90
CA ASN A 69 -64.27 -15.06 -24.66
C ASN A 69 -64.89 -16.25 -23.93
N TYR A 70 -64.99 -16.15 -22.60
CA TYR A 70 -65.78 -17.05 -21.77
C TYR A 70 -66.58 -16.27 -20.71
N SER A 71 -67.67 -16.86 -20.22
CA SER A 71 -68.49 -16.31 -19.15
C SER A 71 -69.14 -17.44 -18.33
N ILE A 72 -68.71 -17.60 -17.09
CA ILE A 72 -69.24 -18.61 -16.16
C ILE A 72 -70.11 -17.92 -15.12
N THR A 73 -71.40 -18.27 -15.07
CA THR A 73 -72.32 -17.86 -14.00
C THR A 73 -72.65 -19.08 -13.14
N ALA A 74 -72.35 -19.00 -11.83
CA ALA A 74 -72.61 -20.08 -10.89
C ALA A 74 -73.23 -19.53 -9.59
N THR A 75 -74.13 -20.32 -8.98
CA THR A 75 -74.69 -20.03 -7.66
C THR A 75 -74.05 -20.94 -6.63
N ILE A 76 -73.43 -20.36 -5.61
CA ILE A 76 -72.81 -21.06 -4.50
C ILE A 76 -73.52 -20.75 -3.18
N THR A 77 -73.32 -21.63 -2.20
CA THR A 77 -73.64 -21.35 -0.80
C THR A 77 -72.36 -20.93 -0.10
N ALA A 78 -72.20 -19.64 0.20
CA ALA A 78 -71.02 -19.10 0.85
C ALA A 78 -71.24 -18.94 2.37
N GLU A 79 -70.29 -19.45 3.16
CA GLU A 79 -70.26 -19.21 4.61
C GLU A 79 -69.77 -17.78 4.93
N ASN A 80 -68.91 -17.22 4.08
CA ASN A 80 -68.44 -15.85 4.16
C ASN A 80 -68.53 -15.17 2.78
N PRO A 81 -69.58 -14.39 2.48
CA PRO A 81 -69.71 -13.74 1.17
C PRO A 81 -68.76 -12.54 0.99
N TYR A 82 -68.13 -12.04 2.06
CA TYR A 82 -67.21 -10.90 2.03
C TYR A 82 -65.78 -11.26 1.61
N TYR A 83 -65.50 -12.56 1.47
CA TYR A 83 -64.20 -13.08 1.13
C TYR A 83 -64.37 -14.43 0.45
N LEU A 84 -64.04 -14.51 -0.84
CA LEU A 84 -64.15 -15.70 -1.67
C LEU A 84 -62.85 -15.89 -2.47
N PRO A 85 -61.92 -16.73 -2.00
CA PRO A 85 -60.75 -17.10 -2.77
C PRO A 85 -61.17 -18.01 -3.93
N LEU A 86 -60.76 -17.64 -5.13
CA LEU A 86 -61.17 -18.32 -6.36
C LEU A 86 -60.05 -18.32 -7.39
N LEU A 87 -60.12 -19.29 -8.30
CA LEU A 87 -59.30 -19.33 -9.49
C LEU A 87 -60.14 -19.71 -10.71
N VAL A 88 -59.67 -19.28 -11.88
CA VAL A 88 -60.07 -19.88 -13.15
C VAL A 88 -58.85 -20.52 -13.79
N TYR A 89 -59.05 -21.62 -14.50
CA TYR A 89 -58.01 -22.26 -15.29
C TYR A 89 -58.58 -22.86 -16.57
N VAL A 90 -57.71 -23.03 -17.56
CA VAL A 90 -58.06 -23.75 -18.80
C VAL A 90 -57.84 -25.24 -18.56
N ASP A 91 -58.86 -26.05 -18.78
CA ASP A 91 -58.86 -27.51 -18.77
C ASP A 91 -59.16 -28.02 -20.20
N ASN A 92 -58.56 -29.15 -20.55
CA ASN A 92 -58.59 -29.79 -21.86
C ASN A 92 -58.02 -28.93 -23.01
N GLY A 93 -56.82 -29.27 -23.45
CA GLY A 93 -56.18 -28.64 -24.60
C GLY A 93 -54.65 -28.68 -24.51
N SER A 94 -53.98 -28.02 -25.46
CA SER A 94 -52.54 -27.76 -25.37
C SER A 94 -52.21 -26.48 -24.61
N VAL A 95 -53.21 -25.64 -24.33
CA VAL A 95 -53.05 -24.36 -23.65
C VAL A 95 -53.33 -24.57 -22.16
N LYS A 96 -52.43 -24.05 -21.32
CA LYS A 96 -52.60 -24.04 -19.86
C LYS A 96 -52.49 -22.61 -19.39
N GLY A 97 -53.27 -22.21 -18.40
CA GLY A 97 -53.24 -20.88 -17.83
C GLY A 97 -54.11 -20.84 -16.59
N THR A 98 -53.75 -20.02 -15.60
CA THR A 98 -54.47 -19.90 -14.34
C THR A 98 -54.51 -18.45 -13.91
N THR A 99 -55.70 -17.95 -13.58
CA THR A 99 -55.86 -16.62 -12.98
C THR A 99 -56.50 -16.80 -11.61
N VAL A 100 -55.88 -16.26 -10.56
CA VAL A 100 -56.28 -16.44 -9.17
C VAL A 100 -56.54 -15.10 -8.49
N THR A 101 -57.58 -15.05 -7.65
CA THR A 101 -57.92 -13.86 -6.88
C THR A 101 -58.68 -14.19 -5.60
N GLN A 102 -59.02 -13.14 -4.84
CA GLN A 102 -60.04 -13.16 -3.80
C GLN A 102 -61.09 -12.09 -4.14
N MET A 103 -62.36 -12.42 -3.93
CA MET A 103 -63.51 -11.55 -4.23
C MET A 103 -64.28 -11.21 -2.94
N ASP A 104 -64.83 -10.00 -2.86
CA ASP A 104 -65.95 -9.68 -1.96
C ASP A 104 -67.24 -9.64 -2.79
N SER A 105 -68.05 -10.70 -2.67
CA SER A 105 -69.28 -10.85 -3.46
C SER A 105 -70.41 -9.91 -3.03
N VAL A 106 -70.27 -9.25 -1.88
CA VAL A 106 -71.18 -8.21 -1.41
C VAL A 106 -70.85 -6.86 -2.06
N LEU A 107 -69.57 -6.61 -2.35
CA LEU A 107 -69.13 -5.43 -3.11
C LEU A 107 -69.38 -5.57 -4.61
N SER A 108 -69.06 -6.73 -5.19
CA SER A 108 -69.41 -7.08 -6.57
C SER A 108 -69.55 -8.58 -6.71
N ASN A 109 -70.67 -9.03 -7.29
CA ASN A 109 -70.86 -10.43 -7.65
C ASN A 109 -70.47 -10.73 -9.11
N THR A 110 -69.85 -9.77 -9.80
CA THR A 110 -69.41 -9.90 -11.20
C THR A 110 -67.97 -9.44 -11.35
N LEU A 111 -67.09 -10.30 -11.89
CA LEU A 111 -65.77 -9.89 -12.38
C LEU A 111 -65.75 -9.98 -13.90
N THR A 112 -65.23 -8.91 -14.51
CA THR A 112 -65.00 -8.80 -15.95
C THR A 112 -63.50 -8.58 -16.19
N ASN A 113 -63.04 -8.78 -17.43
CA ASN A 113 -61.62 -8.75 -17.78
C ASN A 113 -60.79 -9.68 -16.90
N PHE A 114 -61.36 -10.82 -16.50
CA PHE A 114 -60.66 -11.84 -15.72
C PHE A 114 -59.86 -12.73 -16.66
N ASP A 115 -59.02 -12.12 -17.50
CA ASP A 115 -58.38 -12.78 -18.63
C ASP A 115 -57.42 -13.89 -18.18
N ILE A 116 -57.19 -14.85 -19.07
CA ILE A 116 -56.24 -15.95 -18.88
C ILE A 116 -55.22 -15.89 -20.01
N TYR A 117 -53.94 -15.94 -19.67
CA TYR A 117 -52.85 -15.99 -20.65
C TYR A 117 -52.20 -17.37 -20.64
N ALA A 118 -51.88 -17.88 -21.82
CA ALA A 118 -51.17 -19.15 -21.97
C ALA A 118 -49.85 -19.12 -21.20
N SER A 119 -49.58 -20.18 -20.45
CA SER A 119 -48.41 -20.34 -19.58
C SER A 119 -48.29 -19.33 -18.43
N HIS A 120 -49.35 -18.60 -18.06
CA HIS A 120 -49.31 -17.64 -16.96
C HIS A 120 -50.08 -18.12 -15.74
N LEU A 121 -49.48 -17.91 -14.57
CA LEU A 121 -50.19 -17.75 -13.31
C LEU A 121 -50.40 -16.26 -13.08
N ILE A 122 -51.62 -15.78 -13.30
CA ILE A 122 -51.98 -14.38 -13.17
C ILE A 122 -52.50 -14.14 -11.76
N ILE A 123 -51.82 -13.24 -11.04
CA ILE A 123 -52.21 -12.78 -9.72
C ILE A 123 -53.09 -11.53 -9.85
N ARG A 124 -54.26 -11.58 -9.23
CA ARG A 124 -55.20 -10.46 -9.12
C ARG A 124 -55.69 -10.28 -7.69
N GLN A 125 -56.17 -9.09 -7.40
CA GLN A 125 -56.69 -8.70 -6.08
C GLN A 125 -58.04 -7.97 -6.24
N ASP A 126 -59.10 -8.70 -6.59
CA ASP A 126 -60.43 -8.16 -6.87
C ASP A 126 -61.35 -8.04 -5.63
N GLY A 127 -60.78 -8.15 -4.42
CA GLY A 127 -61.48 -8.12 -3.14
C GLY A 127 -61.33 -6.83 -2.35
N SER A 128 -61.69 -6.84 -1.07
CA SER A 128 -62.04 -5.64 -0.28
C SER A 128 -60.91 -4.64 0.06
N SER A 129 -59.64 -4.94 -0.27
CA SER A 129 -58.44 -4.05 -0.31
C SER A 129 -57.16 -4.75 0.17
N ALA A 130 -57.27 -5.93 0.78
CA ALA A 130 -56.10 -6.72 1.21
C ALA A 130 -55.36 -7.32 0.01
N PRO A 131 -54.01 -7.29 -0.02
CA PRO A 131 -53.21 -7.99 -1.04
C PRO A 131 -53.62 -9.45 -1.17
N LEU A 132 -53.49 -10.02 -2.37
CA LEU A 132 -53.62 -11.47 -2.51
C LEU A 132 -52.41 -12.13 -1.84
N ASP A 133 -52.63 -13.13 -0.99
CA ASP A 133 -51.56 -13.88 -0.34
C ASP A 133 -51.53 -15.38 -0.70
N THR A 134 -50.52 -16.10 -0.20
CA THR A 134 -50.44 -17.56 -0.42
C THR A 134 -51.61 -18.32 0.23
N GLY A 135 -52.18 -17.81 1.31
CA GLY A 135 -53.35 -18.38 1.98
C GLY A 135 -54.60 -18.31 1.09
N ASP A 136 -54.81 -17.19 0.42
CA ASP A 136 -55.88 -17.02 -0.56
C ASP A 136 -55.73 -18.03 -1.70
N MET A 137 -54.52 -18.13 -2.27
CA MET A 137 -54.22 -19.10 -3.33
C MET A 137 -54.39 -20.55 -2.85
N HIS A 138 -54.02 -20.85 -1.60
CA HIS A 138 -54.20 -22.17 -0.99
C HIS A 138 -55.68 -22.51 -0.85
N ASN A 139 -56.48 -21.58 -0.35
CA ASN A 139 -57.92 -21.77 -0.19
C ASN A 139 -58.64 -21.84 -1.53
N ALA A 140 -58.25 -21.04 -2.52
CA ALA A 140 -58.84 -21.05 -3.87
C ALA A 140 -58.72 -22.42 -4.53
N LYS A 141 -57.55 -23.06 -4.43
CA LYS A 141 -57.29 -24.40 -4.97
C LYS A 141 -57.79 -25.52 -4.07
N GLY A 142 -57.74 -25.35 -2.75
CA GLY A 142 -58.09 -26.38 -1.77
C GLY A 142 -57.35 -27.70 -2.04
N SER A 143 -58.09 -28.81 -2.05
CA SER A 143 -57.57 -30.14 -2.35
C SER A 143 -57.64 -30.52 -3.83
N LEU A 144 -58.08 -29.60 -4.72
CA LEU A 144 -58.18 -29.86 -6.14
C LEU A 144 -56.78 -30.10 -6.73
N SER A 145 -56.64 -31.22 -7.43
CA SER A 145 -55.39 -31.60 -8.08
C SER A 145 -55.65 -31.75 -9.56
N ASP A 146 -55.14 -30.80 -10.33
CA ASP A 146 -55.27 -30.78 -11.78
C ASP A 146 -53.93 -30.32 -12.40
N PRO A 147 -53.39 -31.03 -13.42
CA PRO A 147 -52.11 -30.68 -14.05
C PRO A 147 -52.14 -29.39 -14.90
N ASP A 148 -53.32 -28.81 -15.13
CA ASP A 148 -53.49 -27.56 -15.87
C ASP A 148 -53.58 -26.32 -14.96
N ILE A 149 -53.71 -26.52 -13.64
CA ILE A 149 -53.53 -25.46 -12.64
C ILE A 149 -52.04 -25.20 -12.45
N LEU A 150 -51.58 -23.99 -12.81
CA LEU A 150 -50.17 -23.64 -12.90
C LEU A 150 -49.50 -23.27 -11.57
N TYR A 151 -50.06 -23.69 -10.43
CA TYR A 151 -49.38 -23.57 -9.15
C TYR A 151 -49.68 -24.70 -8.16
N THR A 152 -48.74 -24.93 -7.26
CA THR A 152 -48.89 -25.77 -6.07
C THR A 152 -48.38 -25.03 -4.84
N ILE A 153 -48.96 -25.31 -3.68
CA ILE A 153 -48.54 -24.73 -2.41
C ILE A 153 -48.07 -25.84 -1.49
N THR A 154 -46.82 -25.75 -1.04
CA THR A 154 -46.30 -26.53 0.09
C THR A 154 -46.10 -25.55 1.21
N TRP A 155 -47.11 -25.47 2.08
CA TRP A 155 -47.27 -24.35 3.00
C TRP A 155 -45.96 -24.01 3.76
N PRO A 156 -45.53 -22.74 3.76
CA PRO A 156 -46.17 -21.54 3.18
C PRO A 156 -45.71 -21.18 1.75
N ASP A 157 -44.97 -22.05 1.07
CA ASP A 157 -44.27 -21.75 -0.17
C ASP A 157 -45.15 -21.94 -1.41
N THR A 158 -44.95 -21.07 -2.41
CA THR A 158 -45.64 -21.11 -3.71
C THR A 158 -44.70 -21.61 -4.80
N TYR A 159 -45.12 -22.65 -5.52
CA TYR A 159 -44.42 -23.16 -6.68
C TYR A 159 -45.27 -22.92 -7.91
N VAL A 160 -44.80 -22.09 -8.83
CA VAL A 160 -45.40 -21.93 -10.16
C VAL A 160 -44.93 -23.10 -11.02
N VAL A 161 -45.88 -23.94 -11.42
CA VAL A 161 -45.64 -25.18 -12.14
C VAL A 161 -46.02 -25.05 -13.60
N GLY A 162 -45.68 -26.06 -14.41
CA GLY A 162 -45.85 -26.02 -15.86
C GLY A 162 -44.57 -25.59 -16.57
N THR A 163 -44.42 -26.03 -17.81
CA THR A 163 -43.22 -25.75 -18.60
C THR A 163 -43.20 -24.30 -19.04
N ASN A 164 -42.09 -23.59 -18.78
CA ASN A 164 -41.90 -22.20 -19.21
C ASN A 164 -43.01 -21.26 -18.71
N SER A 165 -43.54 -21.54 -17.51
CA SER A 165 -44.63 -20.75 -16.93
C SER A 165 -44.14 -19.44 -16.33
N LYS A 166 -45.04 -18.46 -16.23
CA LYS A 166 -44.73 -17.12 -15.72
C LYS A 166 -45.63 -16.77 -14.54
N LEU A 167 -45.03 -16.35 -13.44
CA LEU A 167 -45.73 -15.63 -12.39
C LEU A 167 -45.97 -14.20 -12.89
N TYR A 168 -47.23 -13.82 -13.07
CA TYR A 168 -47.58 -12.50 -13.59
C TYR A 168 -48.43 -11.74 -12.58
N ILE A 169 -47.85 -10.67 -12.05
CA ILE A 169 -48.53 -9.76 -11.12
C ILE A 169 -49.09 -8.62 -11.97
N ALA A 170 -50.38 -8.71 -12.27
CA ALA A 170 -51.03 -7.83 -13.22
C ALA A 170 -51.14 -6.39 -12.69
N ASN A 171 -51.15 -5.43 -13.63
CA ASN A 171 -51.21 -4.00 -13.32
C ASN A 171 -52.38 -3.65 -12.38
N GLY A 172 -52.10 -2.84 -11.36
CA GLY A 172 -53.07 -2.39 -10.37
C GLY A 172 -53.35 -3.37 -9.22
N TYR A 173 -52.77 -4.58 -9.23
CA TYR A 173 -52.97 -5.59 -8.19
C TYR A 173 -51.75 -5.78 -7.30
N ILE A 174 -51.96 -6.21 -6.06
CA ILE A 174 -50.91 -6.43 -5.06
C ILE A 174 -50.82 -7.92 -4.72
N TYR A 175 -49.61 -8.47 -4.74
CA TYR A 175 -49.29 -9.82 -4.27
C TYR A 175 -48.36 -9.78 -3.07
N GLU A 176 -48.71 -10.50 -2.00
CA GLU A 176 -47.94 -10.63 -0.76
C GLU A 176 -47.79 -12.12 -0.37
N PRO A 177 -46.77 -12.84 -0.86
CA PRO A 177 -46.54 -14.24 -0.51
C PRO A 177 -46.26 -14.44 0.99
N ALA A 178 -46.81 -15.52 1.55
CA ALA A 178 -46.56 -15.92 2.93
C ALA A 178 -45.25 -16.71 3.13
N GLY A 179 -44.58 -17.12 2.05
CA GLY A 179 -43.40 -17.97 2.04
C GLY A 179 -42.60 -17.84 0.75
N ASP A 180 -41.66 -18.77 0.53
CA ASP A 180 -40.76 -18.71 -0.61
C ASP A 180 -41.53 -18.93 -1.93
N ILE A 181 -41.01 -18.34 -3.01
CA ILE A 181 -41.56 -18.50 -4.35
C ILE A 181 -40.53 -19.21 -5.23
N THR A 182 -40.97 -20.24 -5.93
CA THR A 182 -40.22 -20.83 -7.04
C THR A 182 -41.02 -20.67 -8.32
N THR A 183 -40.42 -20.06 -9.33
CA THR A 183 -41.05 -19.84 -10.63
C THR A 183 -40.06 -20.01 -11.77
N HIS A 184 -40.57 -20.30 -12.97
CA HIS A 184 -39.78 -20.24 -14.19
C HIS A 184 -39.50 -18.77 -14.52
N HIS A 185 -40.51 -18.01 -14.93
CA HIS A 185 -40.38 -16.57 -15.20
C HIS A 185 -41.19 -15.76 -14.19
N ILE A 186 -40.84 -14.48 -14.03
CA ILE A 186 -41.64 -13.52 -13.27
C ILE A 186 -41.81 -12.22 -14.08
N GLN A 187 -43.03 -11.69 -14.09
CA GLN A 187 -43.34 -10.37 -14.64
C GLN A 187 -44.17 -9.57 -13.65
N ILE A 188 -43.72 -8.34 -13.39
CA ILE A 188 -44.28 -7.47 -12.37
C ILE A 188 -44.78 -6.19 -13.05
N GLU A 189 -46.09 -6.10 -13.22
CA GLU A 189 -46.78 -4.89 -13.68
C GLU A 189 -47.63 -4.23 -12.59
N GLY A 190 -48.04 -5.01 -11.57
CA GLY A 190 -48.63 -4.53 -10.33
C GLY A 190 -47.59 -4.32 -9.21
N THR A 191 -47.99 -4.54 -7.96
CA THR A 191 -47.12 -4.42 -6.79
C THR A 191 -46.79 -5.79 -6.22
N PHE A 192 -45.50 -6.08 -6.06
CA PHE A 192 -45.01 -7.30 -5.44
C PHE A 192 -44.37 -7.00 -4.09
N ASN A 193 -44.99 -7.44 -2.99
CA ASN A 193 -44.51 -7.33 -1.62
C ASN A 193 -43.76 -8.59 -1.22
N ALA A 194 -42.46 -8.64 -1.43
CA ALA A 194 -41.68 -9.86 -1.25
C ALA A 194 -41.39 -10.21 0.22
N GLY A 195 -41.49 -9.26 1.15
CA GLY A 195 -41.19 -9.49 2.56
C GLY A 195 -39.75 -9.98 2.77
N SER A 196 -39.58 -11.03 3.58
CA SER A 196 -38.27 -11.66 3.83
C SER A 196 -38.04 -12.96 3.05
N ASN A 197 -38.87 -13.23 2.03
CA ASN A 197 -38.89 -14.51 1.34
C ASN A 197 -37.73 -14.68 0.35
N ASN A 198 -37.41 -15.93 0.00
CA ASN A 198 -36.60 -16.26 -1.16
C ASN A 198 -37.47 -16.35 -2.42
N ILE A 199 -36.97 -15.80 -3.53
CA ILE A 199 -37.62 -15.86 -4.85
C ILE A 199 -36.66 -16.54 -5.81
N TYR A 200 -36.93 -17.80 -6.14
CA TYR A 200 -36.15 -18.60 -7.09
C TYR A 200 -36.74 -18.45 -8.50
N VAL A 201 -35.92 -17.95 -9.42
CA VAL A 201 -36.30 -17.70 -10.81
C VAL A 201 -35.39 -18.51 -11.73
N ASN A 202 -35.97 -19.44 -12.48
CA ASN A 202 -35.23 -20.32 -13.39
C ASN A 202 -35.08 -19.76 -14.81
N GLY A 203 -35.84 -18.73 -15.15
CA GLY A 203 -35.88 -18.01 -16.41
C GLY A 203 -35.69 -16.51 -16.19
N ASP A 204 -36.50 -15.70 -16.84
CA ASP A 204 -36.32 -14.25 -16.87
C ASP A 204 -37.03 -13.52 -15.72
N TRP A 205 -36.43 -12.41 -15.31
CA TRP A 205 -37.03 -11.42 -14.42
C TRP A 205 -37.38 -10.18 -15.23
N ASP A 206 -38.68 -9.93 -15.40
CA ASP A 206 -39.20 -8.78 -16.13
C ASP A 206 -39.92 -7.80 -15.19
N PHE A 207 -39.22 -6.72 -14.84
CA PHE A 207 -39.79 -5.60 -14.10
C PHE A 207 -40.05 -4.44 -15.06
N GLY A 208 -41.25 -4.43 -15.66
CA GLY A 208 -41.64 -3.46 -16.69
C GLY A 208 -42.13 -2.13 -16.12
N THR A 209 -43.33 -2.14 -15.52
CA THR A 209 -44.03 -0.92 -15.05
C THR A 209 -44.55 -0.99 -13.62
N GLY A 210 -44.33 -2.12 -12.93
CA GLY A 210 -44.85 -2.37 -11.59
C GLY A 210 -44.06 -1.73 -10.45
N THR A 211 -44.22 -2.26 -9.24
CA THR A 211 -43.47 -1.88 -8.03
C THR A 211 -42.96 -3.13 -7.32
N PHE A 212 -41.65 -3.20 -7.06
CA PHE A 212 -41.06 -4.31 -6.31
C PHE A 212 -40.67 -3.87 -4.89
N ASN A 213 -41.55 -4.16 -3.93
CA ASN A 213 -41.29 -3.96 -2.52
C ASN A 213 -40.47 -5.14 -1.98
N ARG A 214 -39.16 -5.02 -2.17
CA ARG A 214 -38.18 -6.05 -1.83
C ARG A 214 -38.03 -6.35 -0.34
N ASP A 215 -38.36 -5.42 0.56
CA ASP A 215 -38.03 -5.46 1.99
C ASP A 215 -36.64 -6.05 2.27
N THR A 216 -36.57 -7.25 2.87
CA THR A 216 -35.32 -7.98 3.15
C THR A 216 -35.17 -9.27 2.35
N SER A 217 -35.96 -9.43 1.28
CA SER A 217 -36.00 -10.62 0.43
C SER A 217 -34.68 -10.94 -0.26
N THR A 218 -34.59 -12.19 -0.75
CA THR A 218 -33.45 -12.65 -1.56
C THR A 218 -33.94 -13.23 -2.87
N VAL A 219 -33.52 -12.63 -3.99
CA VAL A 219 -33.79 -13.16 -5.33
C VAL A 219 -32.64 -14.09 -5.75
N HIS A 220 -32.97 -15.26 -6.26
CA HIS A 220 -32.03 -16.26 -6.74
C HIS A 220 -32.28 -16.55 -8.22
N PHE A 221 -31.28 -16.30 -9.07
CA PHE A 221 -31.29 -16.75 -10.45
C PHE A 221 -30.69 -18.16 -10.53
N THR A 222 -31.55 -19.17 -10.67
CA THR A 222 -31.23 -20.61 -10.58
C THR A 222 -31.40 -21.34 -11.91
N GLY A 223 -31.42 -20.61 -13.01
CA GLY A 223 -31.65 -21.17 -14.34
C GLY A 223 -30.55 -22.09 -14.84
N THR A 224 -30.80 -22.64 -16.03
CA THR A 224 -29.83 -23.44 -16.82
C THR A 224 -29.62 -22.89 -18.25
N ASN A 225 -30.37 -21.84 -18.59
CA ASN A 225 -30.21 -21.05 -19.81
C ASN A 225 -29.80 -19.62 -19.44
N ASN A 226 -29.42 -18.79 -20.42
CA ASN A 226 -29.27 -17.36 -20.18
C ASN A 226 -30.56 -16.78 -19.58
N GLN A 227 -30.39 -15.88 -18.62
CA GLN A 227 -31.49 -15.22 -17.92
C GLN A 227 -31.36 -13.72 -18.14
N ARG A 228 -32.46 -13.09 -18.54
CA ARG A 228 -32.53 -11.65 -18.73
C ARG A 228 -33.06 -10.99 -17.46
N VAL A 229 -32.41 -9.90 -17.04
CA VAL A 229 -32.86 -9.09 -15.90
C VAL A 229 -33.19 -7.69 -16.36
N VAL A 230 -34.48 -7.38 -16.33
CA VAL A 230 -35.00 -6.02 -16.43
C VAL A 230 -35.36 -5.59 -15.03
N SER A 231 -34.60 -4.67 -14.43
CA SER A 231 -34.91 -4.09 -13.10
C SER A 231 -35.57 -2.71 -13.18
N SER A 232 -35.57 -2.07 -14.36
CA SER A 232 -36.05 -0.70 -14.61
C SER A 232 -35.64 0.35 -13.56
N GLY A 233 -34.51 0.15 -12.88
CA GLY A 233 -33.98 1.05 -11.85
C GLY A 233 -34.35 0.67 -10.41
N ASP A 234 -35.26 -0.28 -10.19
CA ASP A 234 -35.60 -0.77 -8.86
C ASP A 234 -34.51 -1.71 -8.32
N PRO A 235 -34.07 -1.54 -7.06
CA PRO A 235 -33.02 -2.36 -6.48
C PRO A 235 -33.54 -3.72 -6.00
N PHE A 236 -32.63 -4.69 -5.93
CA PHE A 236 -32.82 -5.91 -5.11
C PHE A 236 -32.35 -5.65 -3.67
N TYR A 237 -32.82 -6.44 -2.69
CA TYR A 237 -32.25 -6.36 -1.35
C TYR A 237 -31.02 -7.26 -1.26
N ASN A 238 -31.23 -8.57 -1.37
CA ASN A 238 -30.17 -9.52 -1.70
C ASN A 238 -30.41 -10.11 -3.09
N LEU A 239 -29.32 -10.36 -3.81
CA LEU A 239 -29.34 -10.99 -5.11
C LEU A 239 -28.28 -12.08 -5.19
N THR A 240 -28.69 -13.30 -5.53
CA THR A 240 -27.80 -14.43 -5.77
C THR A 240 -27.91 -14.89 -7.21
N LEU A 241 -26.80 -14.90 -7.93
CA LEU A 241 -26.66 -15.60 -9.20
C LEU A 241 -26.06 -16.99 -8.95
N ASN A 242 -26.84 -18.02 -9.26
CA ASN A 242 -26.47 -19.42 -9.16
C ASN A 242 -26.97 -20.18 -10.40
N ASN A 243 -26.75 -19.60 -11.57
CA ASN A 243 -27.14 -20.21 -12.83
C ASN A 243 -26.18 -21.37 -13.16
N THR A 244 -26.74 -22.57 -13.29
CA THR A 244 -25.97 -23.82 -13.45
C THR A 244 -25.88 -24.29 -14.90
N GLY A 245 -26.29 -23.43 -15.85
CA GLY A 245 -26.21 -23.70 -17.27
C GLY A 245 -24.79 -23.99 -17.76
N GLY A 246 -24.69 -24.59 -18.94
CA GLY A 246 -23.41 -24.78 -19.61
C GLY A 246 -22.76 -23.43 -19.99
N VAL A 247 -21.47 -23.45 -20.31
CA VAL A 247 -20.72 -22.27 -20.78
C VAL A 247 -21.47 -21.60 -21.94
N ASN A 248 -21.61 -20.27 -21.89
CA ASN A 248 -22.38 -19.42 -22.82
C ASN A 248 -23.92 -19.56 -22.74
N ASN A 249 -24.43 -20.39 -21.85
CA ASN A 249 -25.86 -20.55 -21.57
C ASN A 249 -26.18 -20.35 -20.08
N ASN A 250 -25.31 -19.62 -19.37
CA ASN A 250 -25.40 -19.34 -17.94
C ASN A 250 -25.19 -17.85 -17.65
N ILE A 251 -25.51 -17.00 -18.62
CA ILE A 251 -25.28 -15.56 -18.54
C ILE A 251 -26.51 -14.89 -17.93
N LEU A 252 -26.28 -14.08 -16.90
CA LEU A 252 -27.25 -13.09 -16.45
C LEU A 252 -27.01 -11.79 -17.24
N GLU A 253 -27.90 -11.53 -18.20
CA GLU A 253 -27.81 -10.38 -19.09
C GLU A 253 -28.54 -9.17 -18.47
N GLN A 254 -27.76 -8.15 -18.14
CA GLN A 254 -28.31 -6.88 -17.65
C GLN A 254 -28.89 -6.05 -18.80
N VAL A 255 -30.12 -5.57 -18.62
CA VAL A 255 -30.79 -4.64 -19.56
C VAL A 255 -30.65 -3.18 -19.10
N GLY A 256 -30.05 -2.96 -17.93
CA GLY A 256 -29.78 -1.64 -17.33
C GLY A 256 -28.82 -1.76 -16.14
N SER A 257 -28.59 -0.68 -15.41
CA SER A 257 -27.79 -0.69 -14.18
C SER A 257 -28.41 -1.58 -13.11
N LEU A 258 -27.57 -2.34 -12.40
CA LEU A 258 -27.98 -3.19 -11.29
C LEU A 258 -27.70 -2.49 -9.96
N THR A 259 -28.73 -2.43 -9.10
CA THR A 259 -28.61 -1.92 -7.73
C THR A 259 -29.02 -3.02 -6.75
N VAL A 260 -28.20 -3.24 -5.73
CA VAL A 260 -28.44 -4.21 -4.66
C VAL A 260 -28.20 -3.55 -3.30
N ASN A 261 -29.19 -3.57 -2.44
CA ASN A 261 -29.17 -2.81 -1.19
C ASN A 261 -28.36 -3.47 -0.06
N ASN A 262 -28.10 -4.77 -0.12
CA ASN A 262 -27.38 -5.48 0.92
C ASN A 262 -26.30 -6.41 0.36
N GLN A 263 -26.66 -7.55 -0.24
CA GLN A 263 -25.67 -8.54 -0.70
C GLN A 263 -25.88 -8.91 -2.15
N LEU A 264 -24.83 -8.79 -2.97
CA LEU A 264 -24.74 -9.44 -4.27
C LEU A 264 -23.80 -10.64 -4.17
N THR A 265 -24.28 -11.83 -4.53
CA THR A 265 -23.48 -13.06 -4.56
C THR A 265 -23.52 -13.66 -5.96
N VAL A 266 -22.35 -13.96 -6.52
CA VAL A 266 -22.18 -14.68 -7.78
C VAL A 266 -21.50 -16.01 -7.48
N SER A 267 -22.30 -17.04 -7.19
CA SER A 267 -21.80 -18.35 -6.79
C SER A 267 -21.62 -19.30 -7.98
N ASN A 268 -22.39 -19.10 -9.05
CA ASN A 268 -22.26 -19.82 -10.32
C ASN A 268 -22.78 -18.96 -11.47
N GLY A 269 -22.42 -19.29 -12.72
CA GLY A 269 -22.84 -18.53 -13.88
C GLY A 269 -22.03 -17.26 -14.09
N LYS A 270 -22.36 -16.52 -15.14
CA LYS A 270 -21.67 -15.29 -15.53
C LYS A 270 -22.58 -14.06 -15.44
N LEU A 271 -22.25 -13.10 -14.57
CA LEU A 271 -22.86 -11.78 -14.58
C LEU A 271 -22.17 -10.91 -15.64
N ASN A 272 -22.88 -10.55 -16.71
CA ASN A 272 -22.31 -9.72 -17.78
C ASN A 272 -22.87 -8.29 -17.75
N THR A 273 -21.98 -7.31 -17.66
CA THR A 273 -22.33 -5.88 -17.73
C THR A 273 -22.57 -5.38 -19.16
N THR A 274 -22.35 -6.25 -20.15
CA THR A 274 -22.50 -6.04 -21.59
C THR A 274 -21.54 -4.99 -22.16
N THR A 275 -21.52 -4.83 -23.48
CA THR A 275 -20.77 -3.75 -24.14
C THR A 275 -21.26 -2.34 -23.80
N ASN A 276 -22.45 -2.23 -23.18
CA ASN A 276 -22.99 -0.95 -22.72
C ASN A 276 -22.37 -0.49 -21.39
N ASN A 277 -21.59 -1.34 -20.73
CA ASN A 277 -20.91 -1.07 -19.47
C ASN A 277 -21.86 -0.64 -18.34
N TYR A 278 -22.96 -1.38 -18.16
CA TYR A 278 -23.93 -1.07 -17.11
C TYR A 278 -23.27 -1.13 -15.72
N SER A 279 -23.47 -0.08 -14.92
CA SER A 279 -22.91 0.00 -13.58
C SER A 279 -23.56 -0.99 -12.62
N ILE A 280 -22.78 -1.49 -11.67
CA ILE A 280 -23.27 -2.30 -10.54
C ILE A 280 -23.07 -1.48 -9.26
N THR A 281 -24.13 -1.28 -8.49
CA THR A 281 -24.07 -0.63 -7.18
C THR A 281 -24.54 -1.57 -6.09
N VAL A 282 -23.70 -1.84 -5.10
CA VAL A 282 -24.02 -2.70 -3.96
C VAL A 282 -23.79 -1.91 -2.67
N ALA A 283 -24.84 -1.64 -1.89
CA ALA A 283 -24.70 -0.85 -0.69
C ALA A 283 -24.05 -1.63 0.48
N GLY A 284 -24.14 -2.95 0.50
CA GLY A 284 -23.37 -3.83 1.39
C GLY A 284 -22.22 -4.51 0.65
N HIS A 285 -22.22 -5.84 0.56
CA HIS A 285 -21.06 -6.62 0.09
C HIS A 285 -21.26 -7.21 -1.31
N PHE A 286 -20.17 -7.30 -2.07
CA PHE A 286 -20.09 -7.99 -3.36
C PHE A 286 -19.24 -9.25 -3.20
N ASP A 287 -19.82 -10.41 -3.44
CA ASP A 287 -19.15 -11.71 -3.29
C ASP A 287 -19.18 -12.54 -4.58
N GLN A 288 -18.04 -12.60 -5.26
CA GLN A 288 -17.71 -13.55 -6.33
C GLN A 288 -16.51 -14.41 -5.89
N SER A 289 -16.45 -14.85 -4.63
CA SER A 289 -15.38 -15.73 -4.15
C SER A 289 -15.45 -17.17 -4.68
N SER A 290 -16.56 -17.55 -5.30
CA SER A 290 -16.75 -18.89 -5.86
C SER A 290 -15.94 -19.09 -7.14
N PRO A 291 -15.19 -20.20 -7.29
CA PRO A 291 -14.45 -20.51 -8.52
C PRO A 291 -15.36 -20.87 -9.70
N THR A 292 -16.67 -21.03 -9.49
CA THR A 292 -17.67 -21.28 -10.54
C THR A 292 -18.48 -20.05 -10.92
N GLY A 293 -18.39 -18.97 -10.15
CA GLY A 293 -19.01 -17.69 -10.47
C GLY A 293 -18.08 -16.84 -11.33
N GLU A 294 -18.62 -16.06 -12.26
CA GLU A 294 -17.87 -15.16 -13.12
C GLU A 294 -18.58 -13.80 -13.25
N VAL A 295 -17.81 -12.71 -13.33
CA VAL A 295 -18.35 -11.38 -13.59
C VAL A 295 -17.55 -10.76 -14.74
N GLU A 296 -18.19 -10.57 -15.89
CA GLU A 296 -17.61 -9.85 -17.02
C GLU A 296 -17.94 -8.36 -16.89
N ALA A 297 -17.03 -7.63 -16.23
CA ALA A 297 -17.26 -6.24 -15.83
C ALA A 297 -17.03 -5.21 -16.96
N ASN A 298 -16.40 -5.61 -18.07
CA ASN A 298 -16.07 -4.72 -19.19
C ASN A 298 -15.41 -3.41 -18.70
N ALA A 299 -15.85 -2.25 -19.19
CA ALA A 299 -15.41 -0.93 -18.73
C ALA A 299 -16.35 -0.31 -17.69
N SER A 300 -17.16 -1.12 -17.01
CA SER A 300 -18.18 -0.66 -16.07
C SER A 300 -17.59 -0.14 -14.77
N THR A 301 -18.38 0.65 -14.07
CA THR A 301 -18.11 1.05 -12.68
C THR A 301 -18.87 0.14 -11.73
N ILE A 302 -18.15 -0.42 -10.77
CA ILE A 302 -18.69 -1.24 -9.67
C ILE A 302 -18.49 -0.46 -8.38
N THR A 303 -19.57 -0.13 -7.69
CA THR A 303 -19.57 0.61 -6.42
C THR A 303 -20.02 -0.31 -5.31
N VAL A 304 -19.23 -0.44 -4.25
CA VAL A 304 -19.51 -1.36 -3.12
C VAL A 304 -19.34 -0.62 -1.79
N GLY A 305 -20.33 -0.72 -0.90
CA GLY A 305 -20.29 -0.08 0.42
C GLY A 305 -19.53 -0.87 1.49
N GLY A 306 -19.44 -2.19 1.34
CA GLY A 306 -18.75 -3.10 2.25
C GLY A 306 -17.60 -3.85 1.58
N ASP A 307 -17.56 -5.16 1.80
CA ASP A 307 -16.50 -6.04 1.26
C ASP A 307 -16.68 -6.29 -0.23
N PHE A 308 -15.56 -6.33 -0.96
CA PHE A 308 -15.48 -6.85 -2.31
C PHE A 308 -14.59 -8.09 -2.34
N SER A 309 -15.14 -9.20 -2.84
CA SER A 309 -14.43 -10.44 -3.06
C SER A 309 -14.63 -10.94 -4.48
N ALA A 310 -13.55 -11.31 -5.15
CA ALA A 310 -13.54 -11.88 -6.49
C ALA A 310 -12.54 -13.04 -6.59
N ASP A 311 -12.78 -13.92 -7.57
CA ASP A 311 -11.96 -15.07 -7.89
C ASP A 311 -11.66 -15.11 -9.40
N GLY A 312 -10.37 -15.12 -9.74
CA GLY A 312 -9.89 -15.12 -11.13
C GLY A 312 -9.79 -16.49 -11.80
N THR A 313 -10.33 -17.57 -11.19
CA THR A 313 -10.19 -18.95 -11.69
C THR A 313 -10.75 -19.13 -13.10
N LEU A 314 -11.91 -18.54 -13.41
CA LEU A 314 -12.53 -18.64 -14.74
C LEU A 314 -11.88 -17.68 -15.73
N ASP A 315 -11.80 -16.39 -15.38
CA ASP A 315 -11.06 -15.40 -16.15
C ASP A 315 -10.57 -14.26 -15.24
N MET A 316 -9.26 -14.15 -15.11
CA MET A 316 -8.57 -13.12 -14.33
C MET A 316 -8.49 -11.75 -15.01
N SER A 317 -8.94 -11.62 -16.26
CA SER A 317 -8.92 -10.37 -17.02
C SER A 317 -10.23 -9.60 -16.95
N ASN A 318 -11.27 -10.20 -16.37
CA ASN A 318 -12.63 -9.71 -16.34
C ASN A 318 -12.81 -8.31 -15.73
N TYR A 319 -11.96 -7.94 -14.77
CA TYR A 319 -11.97 -6.62 -14.13
C TYR A 319 -10.91 -5.66 -14.68
N ASN A 320 -10.08 -6.08 -15.63
CA ASN A 320 -8.94 -5.30 -16.10
C ASN A 320 -9.32 -3.95 -16.72
N ASN A 321 -10.54 -3.83 -17.25
CA ASN A 321 -11.04 -2.58 -17.83
C ASN A 321 -12.03 -1.86 -16.90
N ALA A 322 -12.42 -2.47 -15.79
CA ALA A 322 -13.44 -1.97 -14.89
C ALA A 322 -12.88 -1.01 -13.83
N SER A 323 -13.76 -0.15 -13.31
CA SER A 323 -13.45 0.73 -12.19
C SER A 323 -14.14 0.21 -10.92
N LEU A 324 -13.38 -0.06 -9.86
CA LEU A 324 -13.93 -0.43 -8.56
C LEU A 324 -13.91 0.79 -7.61
N VAL A 325 -15.03 1.07 -6.97
CA VAL A 325 -15.19 2.11 -5.96
C VAL A 325 -15.68 1.49 -4.65
N LEU A 326 -14.83 1.48 -3.62
CA LEU A 326 -15.21 1.05 -2.27
C LEU A 326 -15.54 2.29 -1.43
N THR A 327 -16.81 2.45 -1.07
CA THR A 327 -17.32 3.69 -0.44
C THR A 327 -17.34 3.65 1.08
N GLY A 328 -17.40 2.47 1.68
CA GLY A 328 -17.38 2.27 3.13
C GLY A 328 -16.14 1.53 3.63
N THR A 329 -16.19 1.13 4.90
CA THR A 329 -15.15 0.31 5.52
C THR A 329 -15.36 -1.15 5.15
N GLY A 330 -14.32 -1.82 4.65
CA GLY A 330 -14.41 -3.18 4.16
C GLY A 330 -13.10 -3.72 3.64
N SER A 331 -13.14 -4.95 3.15
CA SER A 331 -12.01 -5.67 2.58
C SER A 331 -12.05 -5.74 1.05
N LEU A 332 -10.86 -5.89 0.45
CA LEU A 332 -10.67 -6.02 -0.99
C LEU A 332 -9.86 -7.29 -1.31
N SER A 333 -10.56 -8.30 -1.82
CA SER A 333 -10.00 -9.59 -2.25
C SER A 333 -10.21 -9.83 -3.75
N TYR A 334 -9.16 -10.22 -4.45
CA TYR A 334 -9.17 -10.76 -5.80
C TYR A 334 -8.17 -11.92 -5.86
N ALA A 335 -8.69 -13.12 -5.65
CA ALA A 335 -7.90 -14.35 -5.60
C ALA A 335 -7.60 -14.91 -7.00
N ASN A 336 -6.67 -15.86 -7.06
CA ASN A 336 -6.40 -16.67 -8.26
C ASN A 336 -5.96 -15.89 -9.52
N LEU A 337 -5.26 -14.78 -9.32
CA LEU A 337 -4.56 -14.04 -10.38
C LEU A 337 -3.22 -14.72 -10.71
N SER A 338 -3.09 -15.39 -11.86
CA SER A 338 -1.82 -15.99 -12.29
C SER A 338 -0.78 -14.96 -12.75
N SER A 339 -1.24 -13.78 -13.19
CA SER A 339 -0.40 -12.63 -13.56
C SER A 339 -0.84 -11.37 -12.79
N PRO A 340 -0.66 -11.34 -11.46
CA PRO A 340 -1.18 -10.27 -10.60
C PRO A 340 -0.50 -8.90 -10.84
N TRP A 341 0.62 -8.88 -11.57
CA TRP A 341 1.29 -7.65 -12.02
C TRP A 341 0.62 -7.00 -13.23
N SER A 342 -0.18 -7.74 -13.99
CA SER A 342 -0.95 -7.22 -15.14
C SER A 342 -2.45 -7.19 -14.91
N ASN A 343 -2.94 -8.05 -14.02
CA ASN A 343 -4.36 -8.28 -13.80
C ASN A 343 -4.85 -7.70 -12.48
N GLY A 344 -6.04 -7.11 -12.50
CA GLY A 344 -6.66 -6.41 -11.39
C GLY A 344 -7.73 -5.46 -11.91
N PHE A 345 -7.71 -4.20 -11.47
CA PHE A 345 -8.70 -3.19 -11.87
C PHE A 345 -8.09 -2.13 -12.79
N TYR A 346 -8.91 -1.52 -13.65
CA TYR A 346 -8.47 -0.36 -14.42
C TYR A 346 -8.28 0.84 -13.49
N ASN A 347 -9.35 1.24 -12.80
CA ASN A 347 -9.29 2.24 -11.73
C ASN A 347 -9.69 1.60 -10.41
N LEU A 348 -9.03 2.03 -9.34
CA LEU A 348 -9.36 1.60 -7.98
C LEU A 348 -9.55 2.83 -7.10
N THR A 349 -10.73 3.01 -6.51
CA THR A 349 -11.05 4.08 -5.56
C THR A 349 -11.36 3.49 -4.20
N VAL A 350 -10.59 3.86 -3.18
CA VAL A 350 -10.59 3.23 -1.85
C VAL A 350 -10.35 4.26 -0.75
N GLY A 351 -10.42 3.84 0.52
CA GLY A 351 -10.11 4.67 1.69
C GLY A 351 -10.87 6.01 1.67
N GLN A 352 -12.18 5.96 1.47
CA GLN A 352 -13.03 7.15 1.47
C GLN A 352 -13.09 7.79 2.86
N SER A 353 -13.62 9.01 2.97
CA SER A 353 -13.62 9.78 4.22
C SER A 353 -14.15 8.99 5.41
N GLY A 354 -13.31 8.83 6.44
CA GLY A 354 -13.65 8.10 7.66
C GLY A 354 -13.66 6.58 7.53
N ASN A 355 -13.24 6.03 6.40
CA ASN A 355 -13.25 4.60 6.11
C ASN A 355 -11.85 4.02 5.89
N THR A 356 -11.69 2.76 6.28
CA THR A 356 -10.50 1.95 5.97
C THR A 356 -10.87 0.86 4.98
N THR A 357 -10.13 0.80 3.87
CA THR A 357 -10.14 -0.35 2.97
C THR A 357 -8.98 -1.28 3.33
N THR A 358 -9.27 -2.54 3.63
CA THR A 358 -8.25 -3.55 3.95
C THR A 358 -8.02 -4.46 2.74
N GLN A 359 -6.89 -4.31 2.04
CA GLN A 359 -6.55 -5.25 0.97
C GLN A 359 -6.11 -6.58 1.58
N THR A 360 -6.78 -7.67 1.21
CA THR A 360 -6.47 -9.04 1.62
C THR A 360 -5.84 -9.86 0.49
N SER A 361 -6.00 -9.42 -0.76
CA SER A 361 -5.29 -9.97 -1.93
C SER A 361 -3.78 -9.83 -1.78
N LEU A 362 -3.02 -10.92 -1.89
CA LEU A 362 -1.56 -10.86 -1.79
C LEU A 362 -0.96 -9.88 -2.82
N ARG A 363 -1.43 -9.92 -4.07
CA ARG A 363 -0.90 -9.12 -5.19
C ARG A 363 -2.00 -8.85 -6.21
N MET A 364 -2.09 -7.63 -6.73
CA MET A 364 -2.93 -7.27 -7.88
C MET A 364 -2.44 -5.99 -8.56
N ALA A 365 -2.93 -5.74 -9.77
CA ALA A 365 -2.60 -4.53 -10.52
C ALA A 365 -3.69 -3.46 -10.43
N VAL A 366 -3.27 -2.20 -10.41
CA VAL A 366 -4.09 -1.04 -10.75
C VAL A 366 -3.57 -0.51 -12.08
N ARG A 367 -4.36 -0.70 -13.14
CA ARG A 367 -3.86 -0.55 -14.51
C ARG A 367 -3.82 0.90 -14.97
N ASN A 368 -4.61 1.78 -14.37
CA ASN A 368 -4.65 3.21 -14.68
C ASN A 368 -4.39 4.06 -13.43
N VAL A 369 -5.38 4.21 -12.53
CA VAL A 369 -5.28 5.11 -11.37
C VAL A 369 -5.77 4.44 -10.09
N LEU A 370 -4.96 4.54 -9.04
CA LEU A 370 -5.35 4.37 -7.65
C LEU A 370 -5.74 5.74 -7.08
N THR A 371 -7.00 5.89 -6.73
CA THR A 371 -7.53 7.04 -6.01
C THR A 371 -7.73 6.65 -4.55
N LEU A 372 -7.04 7.34 -3.65
CA LEU A 372 -7.24 7.21 -2.21
C LEU A 372 -7.96 8.46 -1.69
N GLY A 373 -9.11 8.27 -1.06
CA GLY A 373 -9.81 9.35 -0.37
C GLY A 373 -9.09 9.79 0.91
N SER A 374 -9.77 10.57 1.76
CA SER A 374 -9.23 11.06 3.03
C SER A 374 -9.16 10.00 4.15
N GLY A 375 -9.43 8.74 3.84
CA GLY A 375 -9.31 7.58 4.73
C GLY A 375 -8.03 6.78 4.48
N GLU A 376 -8.10 5.47 4.74
CA GLU A 376 -6.94 4.58 4.72
C GLU A 376 -7.07 3.41 3.73
N LEU A 377 -5.98 3.09 3.04
CA LEU A 377 -5.77 1.78 2.41
C LEU A 377 -4.71 1.01 3.20
N ALA A 378 -5.12 -0.06 3.87
CA ALA A 378 -4.29 -0.83 4.79
C ALA A 378 -4.01 -2.25 4.27
N SER A 379 -2.75 -2.68 4.31
CA SER A 379 -2.32 -4.05 4.05
C SER A 379 -0.85 -4.33 4.39
N PRO A 380 -0.52 -4.79 5.60
CA PRO A 380 0.89 -4.90 6.04
C PRO A 380 1.73 -5.91 5.24
N THR A 381 1.11 -6.78 4.45
CA THR A 381 1.79 -7.86 3.71
C THR A 381 1.64 -7.81 2.20
N ASN A 382 0.75 -6.96 1.67
CA ASN A 382 0.31 -7.09 0.28
C ASN A 382 0.85 -5.99 -0.64
N TYR A 383 0.89 -6.32 -1.92
CA TYR A 383 1.54 -5.55 -2.96
C TYR A 383 0.50 -4.98 -3.94
N LEU A 384 0.75 -3.78 -4.43
CA LEU A 384 0.05 -3.22 -5.60
C LEU A 384 1.02 -2.97 -6.74
N TYR A 385 0.66 -3.42 -7.94
CA TYR A 385 1.38 -3.12 -9.17
C TYR A 385 0.68 -1.99 -9.92
N LEU A 386 1.38 -0.88 -10.10
CA LEU A 386 0.86 0.32 -10.73
C LEU A 386 1.31 0.37 -12.19
N ASN A 387 0.38 0.32 -13.15
CA ASN A 387 0.74 0.30 -14.58
C ASN A 387 0.45 1.62 -15.32
N GLY A 388 -0.40 2.49 -14.77
CA GLY A 388 -0.77 3.76 -15.42
C GLY A 388 0.32 4.83 -15.31
N ASN A 389 0.27 5.84 -16.17
CA ASN A 389 1.30 6.89 -16.23
C ASN A 389 1.25 7.85 -15.02
N ASN A 390 0.05 8.16 -14.51
CA ASN A 390 -0.11 8.96 -13.29
C ASN A 390 -0.89 8.13 -12.27
N PRO A 391 -0.28 7.07 -11.72
CA PRO A 391 -1.04 5.99 -11.12
C PRO A 391 -1.60 6.30 -9.74
N LEU A 392 -1.26 7.44 -9.15
CA LEU A 392 -1.60 7.79 -7.76
C LEU A 392 -2.30 9.15 -7.72
N VAL A 393 -3.49 9.15 -7.13
CA VAL A 393 -4.27 10.36 -6.81
C VAL A 393 -4.69 10.27 -5.36
N PHE A 394 -4.24 11.21 -4.54
CA PHE A 394 -4.49 11.22 -3.11
C PHE A 394 -5.25 12.47 -2.67
N ASP A 395 -6.13 12.29 -1.69
CA ASP A 395 -6.59 13.39 -0.86
C ASP A 395 -5.45 13.87 0.06
N THR A 396 -5.53 15.11 0.52
CA THR A 396 -4.50 15.69 1.41
C THR A 396 -4.36 14.92 2.72
N ASN A 397 -5.42 14.23 3.18
CA ASN A 397 -5.43 13.46 4.43
C ASN A 397 -5.31 11.95 4.23
N SER A 398 -5.05 11.47 3.01
CA SER A 398 -4.94 10.04 2.72
C SER A 398 -3.88 9.33 3.59
N THR A 399 -4.15 8.07 3.94
CA THR A 399 -3.18 7.17 4.59
C THR A 399 -2.98 5.91 3.74
N LEU A 400 -1.78 5.73 3.19
CA LEU A 400 -1.42 4.54 2.43
C LEU A 400 -0.46 3.67 3.26
N SER A 401 -0.97 2.54 3.74
CA SER A 401 -0.28 1.63 4.65
C SER A 401 -0.29 0.20 4.11
N ILE A 402 0.34 0.00 2.94
CA ILE A 402 0.53 -1.33 2.34
C ILE A 402 2.00 -1.77 2.39
N TYR A 403 2.30 -3.04 2.12
CA TYR A 403 3.68 -3.51 2.12
C TYR A 403 4.54 -2.81 1.05
N ALA A 404 4.08 -2.77 -0.20
CA ALA A 404 4.80 -2.10 -1.27
C ALA A 404 3.89 -1.64 -2.42
N ILE A 405 4.13 -0.41 -2.90
CA ILE A 405 3.71 0.02 -4.24
C ILE A 405 4.84 -0.28 -5.24
N ASN A 406 4.50 -1.01 -6.29
CA ASN A 406 5.40 -1.41 -7.35
C ASN A 406 5.08 -0.61 -8.60
N PHE A 407 5.93 0.34 -8.95
CA PHE A 407 5.86 1.04 -10.22
C PHE A 407 6.24 0.06 -11.33
N PHE A 408 5.27 -0.23 -12.20
CA PHE A 408 5.32 -1.28 -13.21
C PHE A 408 4.82 -0.80 -14.58
N GLY A 409 4.69 0.52 -14.76
CA GLY A 409 4.40 1.20 -16.03
C GLY A 409 5.64 1.85 -16.65
N ALA A 410 5.49 2.47 -17.81
CA ALA A 410 6.51 3.34 -18.40
C ALA A 410 6.18 4.80 -18.04
N ASN A 411 7.19 5.59 -17.65
CA ASN A 411 7.05 7.02 -17.29
C ASN A 411 5.90 7.29 -16.31
N GLN A 412 6.16 7.04 -15.04
CA GLN A 412 5.22 7.19 -13.95
C GLN A 412 5.56 8.36 -13.02
N THR A 413 4.57 8.85 -12.29
CA THR A 413 4.76 9.90 -11.28
C THR A 413 4.47 9.39 -9.87
N ILE A 414 5.17 9.97 -8.89
CA ILE A 414 4.84 9.82 -7.46
C ILE A 414 4.52 11.20 -6.85
N PRO A 415 3.32 11.40 -6.28
CA PRO A 415 2.92 12.67 -5.66
C PRO A 415 3.31 12.77 -4.19
N THR A 416 3.34 13.99 -3.65
CA THR A 416 3.44 14.19 -2.20
C THR A 416 2.24 13.56 -1.51
N LEU A 417 2.50 12.86 -0.40
CA LEU A 417 1.49 12.38 0.53
C LEU A 417 1.78 13.01 1.89
N THR A 418 0.87 13.83 2.41
CA THR A 418 1.08 14.64 3.63
C THR A 418 1.47 13.78 4.83
N ASN A 419 0.84 12.62 4.98
CA ASN A 419 1.10 11.66 6.06
C ASN A 419 2.36 10.80 5.82
N GLY A 420 3.04 10.99 4.69
CA GLY A 420 4.09 10.09 4.21
C GLY A 420 3.53 8.76 3.71
N TYR A 421 4.39 7.98 3.07
CA TYR A 421 4.09 6.64 2.61
C TYR A 421 4.47 5.65 3.70
N ASP A 422 3.50 4.95 4.28
CA ASP A 422 3.71 3.74 5.09
C ASP A 422 3.82 2.51 4.17
N SER A 423 4.55 2.66 3.07
CA SER A 423 4.73 1.62 2.05
C SER A 423 6.10 1.72 1.42
N ASN A 424 6.68 0.57 1.11
CA ASN A 424 7.89 0.53 0.31
C ASN A 424 7.59 0.98 -1.12
N VAL A 425 8.58 1.62 -1.75
CA VAL A 425 8.49 2.09 -3.15
C VAL A 425 9.48 1.33 -4.00
N TRP A 426 8.97 0.49 -4.89
CA TRP A 426 9.79 -0.39 -5.73
C TRP A 426 9.56 -0.13 -7.22
N LEU A 427 10.60 -0.25 -8.03
CA LEU A 427 10.54 -0.10 -9.48
C LEU A 427 10.84 -1.44 -10.15
N GLY A 428 9.85 -2.01 -10.85
CA GLY A 428 9.89 -3.42 -11.24
C GLY A 428 9.94 -3.74 -12.74
N ARG A 429 9.19 -3.04 -13.60
CA ARG A 429 9.12 -3.37 -15.04
C ARG A 429 10.31 -2.79 -15.79
N GLY A 430 10.73 -3.48 -16.85
CA GLY A 430 11.74 -2.93 -17.76
C GLY A 430 11.28 -1.61 -18.38
N ASN A 431 12.16 -0.62 -18.37
CA ASN A 431 11.93 0.76 -18.78
C ASN A 431 10.94 1.54 -17.91
N THR A 432 10.77 1.16 -16.64
CA THR A 432 10.06 2.00 -15.66
C THR A 432 10.91 3.21 -15.31
N ALA A 433 10.35 4.40 -15.51
CA ALA A 433 10.90 5.66 -15.03
C ALA A 433 9.88 6.28 -14.07
N VAL A 434 10.29 6.68 -12.87
CA VAL A 434 9.44 7.34 -11.86
C VAL A 434 9.99 8.73 -11.59
N THR A 435 9.11 9.73 -11.59
CA THR A 435 9.46 11.12 -11.34
C THR A 435 8.63 11.67 -10.18
N GLN A 436 9.27 12.27 -9.17
CA GLN A 436 8.56 12.98 -8.10
C GLN A 436 7.87 14.23 -8.65
N THR A 437 6.66 14.50 -8.16
CA THR A 437 5.91 15.73 -8.46
C THR A 437 5.89 16.72 -7.29
N GLY A 438 6.48 16.33 -6.16
CA GLY A 438 6.67 17.12 -4.95
C GLY A 438 7.55 16.36 -3.95
N PRO A 439 7.81 16.91 -2.75
CA PRO A 439 8.58 16.22 -1.71
C PRO A 439 7.95 14.89 -1.31
N ILE A 440 8.78 13.87 -1.07
CA ILE A 440 8.35 12.53 -0.67
C ILE A 440 8.96 12.16 0.68
N THR A 441 8.12 11.59 1.55
CA THR A 441 8.57 10.94 2.78
C THR A 441 8.11 9.48 2.75
N LEU A 442 9.06 8.55 2.78
CA LEU A 442 8.81 7.15 3.11
C LEU A 442 9.00 7.03 4.63
N ASN A 443 7.95 6.60 5.33
CA ASN A 443 7.92 6.58 6.78
C ASN A 443 8.90 5.55 7.37
N SER A 444 9.02 5.50 8.70
CA SER A 444 10.02 4.68 9.40
C SER A 444 10.02 3.23 8.91
N GLY A 445 11.19 2.73 8.53
CA GLY A 445 11.36 1.36 8.02
C GLY A 445 11.02 1.16 6.54
N GLN A 446 10.39 2.15 5.86
CA GLN A 446 10.02 2.03 4.45
C GLN A 446 11.18 2.37 3.52
N THR A 447 11.30 1.60 2.44
CA THR A 447 12.50 1.54 1.59
C THR A 447 12.20 2.01 0.17
N LEU A 448 13.23 2.55 -0.49
CA LEU A 448 13.22 2.78 -1.93
C LEU A 448 14.09 1.71 -2.59
N ARG A 449 13.51 0.93 -3.50
CA ARG A 449 14.25 -0.06 -4.31
C ARG A 449 14.15 0.25 -5.79
N ILE A 450 15.31 0.37 -6.40
CA ILE A 450 15.51 0.62 -7.83
C ILE A 450 16.28 -0.61 -8.37
N ASP A 451 15.64 -1.77 -8.31
CA ASP A 451 16.27 -3.07 -8.53
C ASP A 451 15.76 -3.80 -9.78
N GLY A 452 14.75 -3.25 -10.47
CA GLY A 452 14.16 -3.87 -11.65
C GLY A 452 13.51 -5.21 -11.32
N ASP A 453 12.87 -5.33 -10.14
CA ASP A 453 12.29 -6.59 -9.64
C ASP A 453 13.33 -7.73 -9.59
N ASN A 454 14.58 -7.35 -9.25
CA ASN A 454 15.76 -8.20 -9.22
C ASN A 454 16.22 -8.80 -10.57
N PHE A 455 15.66 -8.36 -11.70
CA PHE A 455 16.17 -8.72 -13.02
C PHE A 455 17.39 -7.87 -13.39
N ILE A 456 18.48 -8.49 -13.82
CA ILE A 456 19.73 -7.81 -14.17
C ILE A 456 19.64 -7.01 -15.49
N ASP A 457 18.70 -7.38 -16.36
CA ASP A 457 18.51 -6.87 -17.72
C ASP A 457 17.37 -5.85 -17.83
N ARG A 458 16.79 -5.41 -16.70
CA ARG A 458 15.74 -4.38 -16.66
C ARG A 458 16.32 -3.02 -16.32
N ALA A 459 16.16 -2.08 -17.25
CA ALA A 459 16.44 -0.68 -16.98
C ALA A 459 15.31 -0.05 -16.15
N VAL A 460 15.66 0.66 -15.08
CA VAL A 460 14.70 1.42 -14.26
C VAL A 460 15.29 2.74 -13.81
N THR A 461 14.50 3.77 -13.58
CA THR A 461 14.99 5.10 -13.18
C THR A 461 14.08 5.74 -12.16
N TYR A 462 14.65 6.25 -11.07
CA TYR A 462 13.95 7.12 -10.11
C TYR A 462 14.57 8.52 -10.15
N GLN A 463 13.73 9.54 -10.33
CA GLN A 463 14.13 10.95 -10.39
C GLN A 463 13.45 11.74 -9.28
N THR A 464 14.25 12.38 -8.43
CA THR A 464 13.74 13.28 -7.40
C THR A 464 13.18 14.58 -7.97
N ASN A 465 13.60 14.94 -9.19
CA ASN A 465 13.16 16.14 -9.90
C ASN A 465 13.39 17.43 -9.09
N GLY A 466 14.49 17.48 -8.33
CA GLY A 466 14.83 18.60 -7.45
C GLY A 466 14.02 18.70 -6.16
N PHE A 467 13.07 17.79 -5.91
CA PHE A 467 12.32 17.73 -4.65
C PHE A 467 13.02 16.85 -3.61
N ASP A 468 12.88 17.21 -2.34
CA ASP A 468 13.45 16.43 -1.25
C ASP A 468 12.83 15.03 -1.15
N LEU A 469 13.67 14.07 -0.76
CA LEU A 469 13.29 12.68 -0.54
C LEU A 469 13.79 12.24 0.85
N ASN A 470 12.86 11.91 1.73
CA ASN A 470 13.16 11.36 3.06
C ASN A 470 12.83 9.87 3.08
N VAL A 471 13.82 9.01 3.28
CA VAL A 471 13.66 7.55 3.33
C VAL A 471 13.87 7.05 4.75
N GLY A 472 12.80 6.59 5.40
CA GLY A 472 12.83 6.07 6.76
C GLY A 472 13.49 4.68 6.91
N GLY A 473 13.73 3.97 5.82
CA GLY A 473 14.50 2.73 5.71
C GLY A 473 15.79 2.92 4.92
N PHE A 474 16.09 1.97 4.02
CA PHE A 474 17.27 1.99 3.14
C PHE A 474 16.93 2.40 1.71
N ILE A 475 17.95 2.84 0.98
CA ILE A 475 17.90 3.04 -0.48
C ILE A 475 18.78 1.96 -1.12
N LEU A 476 18.20 1.23 -2.06
CA LEU A 476 18.88 0.18 -2.83
C LEU A 476 18.77 0.44 -4.33
N LEU A 477 19.91 0.43 -5.01
CA LEU A 477 20.03 0.50 -6.46
C LEU A 477 20.73 -0.77 -6.98
N GLY A 478 20.03 -1.55 -7.80
CA GLY A 478 20.59 -2.76 -8.45
C GLY A 478 20.02 -4.10 -7.97
N SER A 479 20.11 -5.12 -8.82
CA SER A 479 19.57 -6.47 -8.55
C SER A 479 20.33 -7.16 -7.41
N SER A 480 19.64 -7.97 -6.60
CA SER A 480 20.27 -8.82 -5.58
C SER A 480 21.25 -9.85 -6.14
N SER A 481 21.14 -10.17 -7.43
CA SER A 481 22.11 -11.03 -8.12
C SER A 481 23.44 -10.32 -8.44
N GLY A 482 23.46 -8.98 -8.37
CA GLY A 482 24.58 -8.15 -8.81
C GLY A 482 24.80 -8.19 -10.34
N GLY A 483 25.79 -7.42 -10.81
CA GLY A 483 26.22 -7.47 -12.22
C GLY A 483 25.16 -7.03 -13.23
N ASP A 484 24.37 -6.01 -12.87
CA ASP A 484 23.32 -5.45 -13.74
C ASP A 484 23.87 -5.12 -15.14
N THR A 485 23.17 -5.58 -16.19
CA THR A 485 23.51 -5.37 -17.60
C THR A 485 22.69 -4.25 -18.24
N ALA A 486 21.55 -3.91 -17.64
CA ALA A 486 20.74 -2.76 -18.02
C ALA A 486 20.85 -1.63 -17.00
N LEU A 487 20.71 -0.39 -17.48
CA LEU A 487 20.92 0.81 -16.68
C LEU A 487 19.83 0.99 -15.62
N LYS A 488 20.23 0.95 -14.34
CA LYS A 488 19.37 1.38 -13.22
C LYS A 488 19.90 2.70 -12.70
N THR A 489 19.04 3.70 -12.63
CA THR A 489 19.45 5.07 -12.33
C THR A 489 18.72 5.60 -11.11
N PHE A 490 19.49 6.13 -10.17
CA PHE A 490 18.97 7.06 -9.16
C PHE A 490 19.45 8.47 -9.50
N ASP A 491 18.53 9.34 -9.88
CA ASP A 491 18.81 10.74 -10.14
C ASP A 491 18.27 11.60 -8.99
N MET A 492 19.19 12.11 -8.19
CA MET A 492 18.92 12.99 -7.06
C MET A 492 19.26 14.46 -7.35
N SER A 493 19.43 14.83 -8.62
CA SER A 493 19.88 16.17 -9.01
C SER A 493 19.03 17.28 -8.38
N GLY A 494 19.68 18.27 -7.78
CA GLY A 494 19.03 19.43 -7.16
C GLY A 494 18.27 19.16 -5.86
N SER A 495 18.30 17.94 -5.32
CA SER A 495 17.49 17.55 -4.14
C SER A 495 18.32 17.27 -2.89
N MET A 496 17.67 17.38 -1.72
CA MET A 496 18.16 16.81 -0.47
C MET A 496 17.55 15.40 -0.29
N VAL A 497 18.40 14.39 -0.22
CA VAL A 497 18.01 12.99 0.04
C VAL A 497 18.49 12.59 1.42
N THR A 498 17.57 12.26 2.31
CA THR A 498 17.87 11.78 3.66
C THR A 498 17.55 10.29 3.76
N VAL A 499 18.48 9.49 4.29
CA VAL A 499 18.28 8.05 4.50
C VAL A 499 18.63 7.64 5.93
N LYS A 500 17.69 6.96 6.60
CA LYS A 500 17.83 6.52 8.00
C LYS A 500 18.58 5.21 8.16
N ASN A 501 18.66 4.39 7.13
CA ASN A 501 19.38 3.12 7.13
C ASN A 501 20.43 3.12 6.01
N ASP A 502 20.72 1.96 5.42
CA ASP A 502 21.80 1.82 4.44
C ASP A 502 21.54 2.52 3.09
N PHE A 503 22.63 2.84 2.40
CA PHE A 503 22.65 3.29 1.01
C PHE A 503 23.51 2.33 0.19
N GLU A 504 22.88 1.53 -0.67
CA GLU A 504 23.56 0.49 -1.42
C GLU A 504 23.37 0.69 -2.93
N ILE A 505 24.47 0.89 -3.66
CA ILE A 505 24.53 0.74 -5.11
C ILE A 505 25.26 -0.58 -5.38
N ARG A 506 24.62 -1.51 -6.07
CA ARG A 506 25.21 -2.80 -6.44
C ARG A 506 26.04 -2.71 -7.72
N THR A 507 26.86 -3.74 -7.97
CA THR A 507 27.74 -3.84 -9.13
C THR A 507 26.94 -3.91 -10.45
N GLY A 508 27.57 -3.52 -11.55
CA GLY A 508 26.96 -3.51 -12.89
C GLY A 508 26.86 -2.12 -13.47
N THR A 509 25.94 -1.93 -14.43
CA THR A 509 25.72 -0.68 -15.15
C THR A 509 24.92 0.38 -14.37
N ASN A 510 24.75 0.21 -13.05
CA ASN A 510 23.99 1.11 -12.21
C ASN A 510 24.59 2.52 -12.18
N SER A 511 23.76 3.55 -12.09
CA SER A 511 24.14 4.96 -12.18
C SER A 511 23.53 5.80 -11.07
N LEU A 512 24.34 6.67 -10.48
CA LEU A 512 23.92 7.72 -9.56
C LEU A 512 24.19 9.06 -10.22
N ILE A 513 23.16 9.91 -10.33
CA ILE A 513 23.29 11.30 -10.78
C ILE A 513 23.04 12.19 -9.58
N SER A 514 24.06 12.94 -9.15
CA SER A 514 24.08 13.68 -7.89
C SER A 514 24.33 15.18 -8.06
N THR A 515 24.16 15.75 -9.26
CA THR A 515 24.48 17.16 -9.53
C THR A 515 23.69 18.13 -8.63
N ASN A 516 24.38 19.03 -7.92
CA ASN A 516 23.77 20.00 -6.99
C ASN A 516 22.88 19.35 -5.92
N SER A 517 23.23 18.15 -5.47
CA SER A 517 22.42 17.36 -4.52
C SER A 517 23.16 17.12 -3.20
N GLU A 518 22.40 16.73 -2.17
CA GLU A 518 22.94 16.37 -0.87
C GLU A 518 22.36 15.04 -0.39
N LEU A 519 23.23 14.06 -0.11
CA LEU A 519 22.87 12.85 0.61
C LEU A 519 23.15 13.04 2.11
N ILE A 520 22.14 12.85 2.94
CA ILE A 520 22.22 12.93 4.40
C ILE A 520 22.06 11.53 5.01
N LEU A 521 23.08 11.08 5.73
CA LEU A 521 23.05 9.83 6.51
C LEU A 521 22.74 10.16 7.97
N ASN A 522 21.46 10.02 8.35
CA ASN A 522 20.94 10.45 9.67
C ASN A 522 20.41 9.30 10.53
N GLY A 523 20.83 8.07 10.26
CA GLY A 523 20.39 6.90 10.99
C GLY A 523 20.75 6.94 12.46
N THR A 524 19.96 6.27 13.29
CA THR A 524 20.21 6.13 14.74
C THR A 524 20.83 4.78 15.11
N ALA A 525 21.10 3.94 14.11
CA ALA A 525 21.83 2.67 14.20
C ALA A 525 23.05 2.71 13.27
N ALA A 526 23.79 1.60 13.18
CA ALA A 526 24.83 1.44 12.16
C ALA A 526 24.25 1.70 10.77
N GLN A 527 24.96 2.47 9.95
CA GLN A 527 24.64 2.66 8.53
C GLN A 527 25.81 2.20 7.67
N PHE A 528 25.49 1.50 6.60
CA PHE A 528 26.44 1.03 5.60
C PHE A 528 26.23 1.76 4.28
N VAL A 529 27.35 2.11 3.63
CA VAL A 529 27.37 2.81 2.35
C VAL A 529 28.20 2.01 1.37
N THR A 530 27.60 1.64 0.24
CA THR A 530 28.28 1.01 -0.90
C THR A 530 28.01 1.83 -2.14
N THR A 531 29.04 2.32 -2.81
CA THR A 531 28.92 3.25 -3.95
C THR A 531 29.22 2.62 -5.30
N ASN A 532 30.00 1.54 -5.33
CA ASN A 532 30.58 0.95 -6.52
C ASN A 532 31.17 2.02 -7.48
N GLY A 533 31.97 2.90 -6.89
CA GLY A 533 32.73 3.96 -7.58
C GLY A 533 31.87 5.16 -8.03
N LYS A 534 30.63 5.29 -7.55
CA LYS A 534 29.79 6.46 -7.84
C LYS A 534 30.10 7.62 -6.91
N ALA A 535 30.02 8.83 -7.46
CA ALA A 535 30.37 10.05 -6.75
C ALA A 535 29.14 10.78 -6.20
N PHE A 536 29.30 11.37 -5.02
CA PHE A 536 28.33 12.30 -4.43
C PHE A 536 28.73 13.74 -4.71
N ASP A 537 27.77 14.64 -4.85
CA ASP A 537 28.08 16.06 -4.82
C ASP A 537 28.29 16.50 -3.36
N LYS A 538 27.26 16.46 -2.52
CA LYS A 538 27.41 16.65 -1.07
C LYS A 538 27.02 15.38 -0.32
N LEU A 539 27.87 14.98 0.61
CA LEU A 539 27.62 13.92 1.57
C LEU A 539 27.71 14.50 2.98
N THR A 540 26.59 14.45 3.71
CA THR A 540 26.48 14.96 5.07
C THR A 540 26.15 13.81 6.01
N ILE A 541 26.92 13.70 7.09
CA ILE A 541 26.74 12.69 8.12
C ILE A 541 26.18 13.35 9.36
N THR A 542 25.01 12.88 9.78
CA THR A 542 24.39 13.29 11.05
C THR A 542 24.02 12.11 11.95
N ASN A 543 24.50 10.91 11.64
CA ASN A 543 24.29 9.70 12.41
C ASN A 543 24.91 9.84 13.82
N PRO A 544 24.10 9.87 14.90
CA PRO A 544 24.61 10.03 16.25
C PRO A 544 24.95 8.69 16.93
N SER A 545 24.79 7.56 16.23
CA SER A 545 24.99 6.24 16.82
C SER A 545 26.47 5.98 17.07
N VAL A 546 26.75 5.18 18.10
CA VAL A 546 28.12 4.74 18.44
C VAL A 546 28.73 3.83 17.38
N SER A 547 27.90 3.16 16.57
CA SER A 547 28.36 2.34 15.44
C SER A 547 28.71 3.21 14.23
N GLY A 548 28.04 4.37 14.10
CA GLY A 548 28.32 5.36 13.08
C GLY A 548 28.01 4.88 11.66
N VAL A 549 28.75 5.44 10.71
CA VAL A 549 28.68 5.11 9.29
C VAL A 549 29.89 4.29 8.88
N THR A 550 29.68 3.21 8.15
CA THR A 550 30.74 2.39 7.53
C THR A 550 30.66 2.49 6.02
N PHE A 551 31.75 2.92 5.39
CA PHE A 551 31.89 2.91 3.94
C PHE A 551 32.50 1.59 3.50
N ASN A 552 31.73 0.76 2.80
CA ASN A 552 32.13 -0.58 2.39
C ASN A 552 33.17 -0.56 1.25
N ASP A 553 33.19 0.51 0.45
CA ASP A 553 34.13 0.75 -0.63
C ASP A 553 34.69 2.18 -0.59
N GLY A 554 35.66 2.47 -1.47
CA GLY A 554 36.12 3.84 -1.71
C GLY A 554 35.02 4.70 -2.32
N LEU A 555 35.06 6.00 -2.05
CA LEU A 555 34.10 6.96 -2.59
C LEU A 555 34.77 8.25 -3.05
N THR A 556 34.08 8.96 -3.93
CA THR A 556 34.40 10.35 -4.29
C THR A 556 33.23 11.26 -3.89
N ALA A 557 33.52 12.38 -3.24
CA ALA A 557 32.53 13.41 -2.94
C ALA A 557 33.07 14.80 -3.27
N ASN A 558 32.23 15.74 -3.73
CA ASN A 558 32.67 17.13 -3.81
C ASN A 558 32.76 17.75 -2.41
N THR A 559 31.76 17.51 -1.58
CA THR A 559 31.74 17.96 -0.19
C THR A 559 31.47 16.80 0.76
N LEU A 560 32.29 16.68 1.81
CA LEU A 560 32.03 15.78 2.94
C LEU A 560 31.88 16.62 4.21
N THR A 561 30.73 16.50 4.88
CA THR A 561 30.44 17.18 6.14
C THR A 561 30.10 16.18 7.23
N ASN A 562 30.73 16.30 8.39
CA ASN A 562 30.29 15.69 9.63
C ASN A 562 30.59 16.64 10.80
N THR A 563 29.54 17.21 11.38
CA THR A 563 29.63 18.07 12.56
C THR A 563 28.86 17.51 13.74
N THR A 564 28.53 16.22 13.71
CA THR A 564 27.80 15.55 14.80
C THR A 564 28.79 15.14 15.88
N PRO A 565 28.72 15.71 17.10
CA PRO A 565 29.65 15.39 18.16
C PRO A 565 29.65 13.90 18.49
N ASN A 566 30.84 13.35 18.74
CA ASN A 566 31.05 11.94 19.08
C ASN A 566 30.57 10.92 18.03
N SER A 567 30.32 11.37 16.79
CA SER A 567 29.99 10.46 15.68
C SER A 567 31.23 9.70 15.20
N LYS A 568 30.97 8.63 14.44
CA LYS A 568 32.01 7.71 13.96
C LYS A 568 31.88 7.44 12.47
N LEU A 569 33.00 7.50 11.75
CA LEU A 569 33.16 7.12 10.36
C LEU A 569 34.20 5.98 10.26
N THR A 570 33.78 4.86 9.70
CA THR A 570 34.62 3.68 9.48
C THR A 570 34.89 3.52 8.00
N PHE A 571 36.17 3.42 7.63
CA PHE A 571 36.66 3.38 6.25
C PHE A 571 37.22 1.99 5.95
N THR A 572 36.82 1.37 4.83
CA THR A 572 37.39 0.10 4.39
C THR A 572 38.89 0.24 4.16
N SER A 573 39.69 -0.61 4.82
CA SER A 573 41.15 -0.62 4.67
C SER A 573 41.56 -0.89 3.22
N GLY A 574 42.53 -0.14 2.72
CA GLY A 574 43.03 -0.20 1.34
C GLY A 574 42.27 0.66 0.34
N GLU A 575 41.06 1.11 0.68
CA GLU A 575 40.23 1.93 -0.21
C GLU A 575 40.63 3.41 -0.20
N THR A 576 40.18 4.14 -1.23
CA THR A 576 40.49 5.56 -1.42
C THR A 576 39.26 6.43 -1.33
N TYR A 577 39.35 7.48 -0.50
CA TYR A 577 38.29 8.43 -0.22
C TYR A 577 38.70 9.81 -0.69
N THR A 578 38.12 10.28 -1.80
CA THR A 578 38.53 11.51 -2.50
C THR A 578 37.53 12.64 -2.29
N ILE A 579 38.01 13.80 -1.83
CA ILE A 579 37.20 15.01 -1.62
C ILE A 579 37.67 16.14 -2.56
N ASN A 580 36.76 16.66 -3.39
CA ASN A 580 37.12 17.62 -4.44
C ASN A 580 37.05 19.10 -4.02
N SER A 581 36.03 19.50 -3.26
CA SER A 581 35.68 20.91 -3.05
C SER A 581 35.71 21.34 -1.59
N ALA A 582 35.20 20.54 -0.65
CA ALA A 582 35.19 20.92 0.76
C ALA A 582 35.17 19.69 1.70
N VAL A 583 36.02 19.70 2.72
CA VAL A 583 35.95 18.75 3.84
C VAL A 583 35.70 19.52 5.13
N ASN A 584 34.59 19.20 5.80
CA ASN A 584 34.16 19.83 7.04
C ASN A 584 33.90 18.75 8.10
N LEU A 585 34.93 18.43 8.88
CA LEU A 585 34.86 17.43 9.95
C LEU A 585 35.13 18.14 11.27
N GLN A 586 34.11 18.27 12.11
CA GLN A 586 34.19 19.01 13.37
C GLN A 586 33.50 18.26 14.50
N GLY A 587 34.27 17.77 15.46
CA GLY A 587 33.72 17.29 16.74
C GLY A 587 33.45 18.45 17.71
N ALA A 588 33.28 18.09 18.97
CA ALA A 588 33.27 19.05 20.08
C ALA A 588 34.29 18.65 21.15
N SER A 589 34.58 19.56 22.09
CA SER A 589 35.46 19.28 23.22
C SER A 589 34.99 18.04 24.01
N GLY A 590 35.85 17.03 24.09
CA GLY A 590 35.54 15.73 24.71
C GLY A 590 34.62 14.81 23.90
N GLN A 591 34.21 15.21 22.71
CA GLN A 591 33.31 14.48 21.81
C GLN A 591 33.83 14.52 20.36
N PRO A 592 35.00 13.93 20.10
CA PRO A 592 35.62 14.01 18.79
C PRO A 592 34.84 13.21 17.73
N VAL A 593 34.92 13.62 16.46
CA VAL A 593 34.51 12.75 15.34
C VAL A 593 35.60 11.69 15.14
N THR A 594 35.23 10.41 15.23
CA THR A 594 36.17 9.29 15.09
C THR A 594 36.29 8.85 13.63
N LEU A 595 37.52 8.75 13.11
CA LEU A 595 37.86 8.26 11.79
C LEU A 595 38.78 7.03 11.94
N GLU A 596 38.31 5.85 11.55
CA GLU A 596 39.04 4.59 11.76
C GLU A 596 38.92 3.59 10.59
N PRO A 597 39.87 2.65 10.45
CA PRO A 597 39.77 1.58 9.45
C PRO A 597 38.79 0.47 9.87
N THR A 598 38.29 -0.30 8.91
CA THR A 598 37.62 -1.58 9.18
C THR A 598 38.55 -2.64 9.78
N ILE A 599 39.86 -2.57 9.45
CA ILE A 599 40.89 -3.49 9.97
C ILE A 599 42.00 -2.69 10.66
N ASN A 600 42.10 -2.81 11.98
CA ASN A 600 43.19 -2.24 12.75
C ASN A 600 44.55 -2.73 12.22
N GLY A 601 45.49 -1.81 12.01
CA GLY A 601 46.79 -2.13 11.42
C GLY A 601 46.89 -1.90 9.91
N SER A 602 45.75 -1.75 9.21
CA SER A 602 45.72 -1.54 7.76
C SER A 602 45.17 -0.17 7.41
N ARG A 603 45.92 0.58 6.59
CA ARG A 603 45.58 1.97 6.28
C ARG A 603 44.43 2.12 5.30
N TRP A 604 43.72 3.24 5.38
CA TRP A 604 42.77 3.74 4.38
C TRP A 604 43.30 5.06 3.80
N ASN A 605 43.06 5.33 2.51
CA ASN A 605 43.63 6.48 1.83
C ASN A 605 42.66 7.67 1.83
N PHE A 606 43.11 8.84 2.30
CA PHE A 606 42.32 10.06 2.30
C PHE A 606 42.95 11.12 1.39
N VAL A 607 42.21 11.52 0.36
CA VAL A 607 42.70 12.41 -0.70
C VAL A 607 41.86 13.67 -0.73
N VAL A 608 42.48 14.81 -0.45
CA VAL A 608 41.87 16.13 -0.63
C VAL A 608 42.51 16.83 -1.83
N ASN A 609 41.71 17.20 -2.82
CA ASN A 609 42.20 17.79 -4.07
C ASN A 609 42.57 19.28 -3.95
N ALA A 610 43.28 19.79 -4.96
CA ALA A 610 43.69 21.18 -5.04
C ALA A 610 42.46 22.12 -4.97
N GLY A 611 42.58 23.23 -4.23
CA GLY A 611 41.52 24.22 -4.12
C GLY A 611 40.37 23.85 -3.17
N ALA A 612 40.32 22.63 -2.63
CA ALA A 612 39.33 22.26 -1.62
C ALA A 612 39.49 23.09 -0.33
N THR A 613 38.38 23.48 0.30
CA THR A 613 38.38 24.06 1.65
C THR A 613 38.46 22.96 2.71
N LYS A 614 39.13 23.25 3.84
CA LYS A 614 39.31 22.30 4.93
C LYS A 614 38.97 22.94 6.27
N THR A 615 38.00 22.35 6.96
CA THR A 615 37.71 22.66 8.36
C THR A 615 37.78 21.35 9.12
N LEU A 616 38.85 21.19 9.92
CA LEU A 616 39.17 19.94 10.62
C LEU A 616 39.46 20.26 12.07
N ASP A 617 38.56 19.86 12.96
CA ASP A 617 38.66 20.20 14.39
C ASP A 617 38.06 19.09 15.26
N HIS A 618 38.63 18.84 16.43
CA HIS A 618 38.17 17.79 17.36
C HIS A 618 37.95 16.43 16.68
N LEU A 619 38.99 15.90 16.03
CA LEU A 619 38.97 14.60 15.36
C LEU A 619 39.76 13.57 16.16
N ALA A 620 39.37 12.29 16.06
CA ALA A 620 40.19 11.16 16.47
C ALA A 620 40.51 10.32 15.23
N VAL A 621 41.73 10.43 14.71
CA VAL A 621 42.10 9.84 13.40
C VAL A 621 43.05 8.67 13.60
N SER A 622 42.72 7.51 13.01
CA SER A 622 43.58 6.32 13.02
C SER A 622 43.79 5.65 11.67
N TRP A 623 45.02 5.15 11.48
CA TRP A 623 45.48 4.42 10.29
C TRP A 623 45.09 5.10 8.96
N SER A 624 45.07 6.43 8.90
CA SER A 624 44.80 7.18 7.68
C SER A 624 46.09 7.48 6.92
N ASP A 625 46.10 7.25 5.61
CA ASP A 625 47.15 7.66 4.70
C ASP A 625 46.71 8.86 3.86
N ALA A 626 47.19 10.06 4.18
CA ALA A 626 46.93 11.26 3.40
C ALA A 626 47.99 11.54 2.32
N SER A 627 48.87 10.59 1.99
CA SER A 627 49.94 10.84 1.03
C SER A 627 49.46 11.12 -0.39
N GLY A 628 48.25 10.69 -0.75
CA GLY A 628 47.61 11.05 -2.02
C GLY A 628 47.01 12.45 -2.07
N THR A 629 46.88 13.14 -0.93
CA THR A 629 46.33 14.51 -0.87
C THR A 629 47.20 15.51 -1.65
N HIS A 630 46.58 16.50 -2.29
CA HIS A 630 47.32 17.49 -3.07
C HIS A 630 48.32 18.28 -2.21
N SER A 631 49.45 18.68 -2.78
CA SER A 631 50.54 19.35 -2.03
C SER A 631 50.10 20.63 -1.31
N THR A 632 49.21 21.43 -1.92
CA THR A 632 48.64 22.64 -1.30
C THR A 632 47.71 22.35 -0.11
N GLN A 633 47.30 21.09 0.04
CA GLN A 633 46.46 20.62 1.12
C GLN A 633 47.28 19.89 2.20
N LYS A 634 48.59 19.69 1.99
CA LYS A 634 49.47 19.07 2.98
C LYS A 634 50.21 20.11 3.83
N PRO A 635 50.57 19.74 5.07
CA PRO A 635 50.14 18.54 5.79
C PRO A 635 48.66 18.65 6.20
N MET A 636 48.02 17.51 6.45
CA MET A 636 46.69 17.48 7.07
C MET A 636 46.83 17.75 8.58
N ASN A 637 46.49 18.97 9.01
CA ASN A 637 46.71 19.43 10.38
C ASN A 637 45.39 19.83 11.06
N PRO A 638 44.65 18.88 11.65
CA PRO A 638 43.39 19.18 12.33
C PRO A 638 43.65 19.80 13.72
N SER A 639 42.83 20.79 14.09
CA SER A 639 42.89 21.47 15.40
C SER A 639 42.23 20.63 16.49
N ASN A 640 42.64 20.79 17.76
CA ASN A 640 42.05 20.13 18.95
C ASN A 640 41.81 18.62 18.80
N SER A 641 42.64 17.94 18.00
CA SER A 641 42.42 16.58 17.54
C SER A 641 43.42 15.62 18.16
N VAL A 642 43.08 14.35 18.19
CA VAL A 642 43.87 13.24 18.72
C VAL A 642 44.33 12.32 17.59
N ARG A 643 45.62 12.02 17.56
CA ARG A 643 46.22 10.98 16.72
C ARG A 643 46.14 9.65 17.44
N THR A 644 45.52 8.66 16.81
CA THR A 644 45.56 7.26 17.23
C THR A 644 46.12 6.41 16.08
N GLY A 645 46.77 5.27 16.35
CA GLY A 645 47.36 4.43 15.29
C GLY A 645 48.43 5.10 14.40
N SER A 646 48.77 4.46 13.27
CA SER A 646 49.86 4.88 12.36
C SER A 646 49.36 5.68 11.16
N ASN A 647 49.10 6.98 11.36
CA ASN A 647 48.73 7.92 10.29
C ASN A 647 49.95 8.43 9.48
N ILE A 648 49.77 8.69 8.17
CA ILE A 648 50.76 9.29 7.24
C ILE A 648 50.25 10.64 6.71
N ASP A 649 51.13 11.64 6.61
CA ASP A 649 50.85 13.01 6.12
C ASP A 649 49.74 13.75 6.90
N TRP A 650 49.51 13.29 8.12
CA TRP A 650 48.68 13.91 9.15
C TRP A 650 49.54 14.38 10.32
N PHE A 651 49.09 15.43 11.01
CA PHE A 651 49.66 15.90 12.29
C PHE A 651 51.16 16.25 12.18
N PRO A 652 51.52 17.33 11.46
CA PRO A 652 52.92 17.70 11.29
C PRO A 652 53.59 18.05 12.63
N THR A 653 54.89 17.77 12.73
CA THR A 653 55.75 18.32 13.76
C THR A 653 56.01 19.79 13.46
N LEU A 654 55.94 20.66 14.47
CA LEU A 654 56.22 22.09 14.32
C LEU A 654 57.35 22.48 15.27
N LEU A 655 58.58 22.37 14.78
CA LEU A 655 59.79 22.69 15.54
C LEU A 655 60.14 24.17 15.41
N GLY A 656 60.24 24.86 16.54
CA GLY A 656 60.87 26.17 16.68
C GLY A 656 62.25 26.03 17.32
N VAL A 657 63.22 26.83 16.89
CA VAL A 657 64.58 26.83 17.46
C VAL A 657 64.92 28.23 17.94
N THR A 658 65.34 28.36 19.20
CA THR A 658 65.81 29.62 19.79
C THR A 658 67.25 29.45 20.27
N LYS A 659 68.11 30.41 19.90
CA LYS A 659 69.52 30.45 20.28
C LYS A 659 69.76 31.63 21.22
N SER A 660 70.37 31.39 22.37
CA SER A 660 70.67 32.43 23.36
C SER A 660 72.03 32.21 24.02
N SER A 661 72.65 33.30 24.47
CA SER A 661 73.87 33.27 25.28
C SER A 661 73.68 34.06 26.57
N VAL A 662 74.12 33.53 27.70
CA VAL A 662 74.05 34.20 29.01
C VAL A 662 75.44 34.26 29.63
N LEU A 663 75.87 35.45 30.05
CA LEU A 663 77.15 35.61 30.73
C LEU A 663 77.11 34.96 32.13
N ILE A 664 77.97 33.98 32.41
CA ILE A 664 78.11 33.35 33.73
C ILE A 664 79.05 34.18 34.60
N SER A 665 80.25 34.46 34.09
CA SER A 665 81.28 35.24 34.78
C SER A 665 82.16 36.02 33.80
N ASP A 666 82.83 37.06 34.30
CA ASP A 666 83.97 37.65 33.61
C ASP A 666 85.23 37.63 34.51
N PRO A 667 86.44 37.82 33.96
CA PRO A 667 87.67 37.76 34.74
C PRO A 667 87.85 38.89 35.77
N ILE A 668 87.01 39.93 35.75
CA ILE A 668 87.16 41.14 36.56
C ILE A 668 86.19 41.17 37.74
N ASN A 669 84.91 40.89 37.46
CA ASN A 669 83.77 40.97 38.36
C ASN A 669 83.33 39.57 38.85
N GLY A 670 83.98 38.51 38.38
CA GLY A 670 83.63 37.13 38.73
C GLY A 670 82.19 36.82 38.35
N THR A 671 81.42 36.27 39.28
CA THR A 671 79.97 35.98 39.12
C THR A 671 79.04 37.10 39.61
N GLY A 672 79.58 38.25 40.03
CA GLY A 672 78.85 39.37 40.63
C GLY A 672 78.10 40.26 39.62
N SER A 673 77.43 41.30 40.11
CA SER A 673 76.75 42.31 39.27
C SER A 673 77.75 43.16 38.49
N GLY A 674 77.42 43.53 37.24
CA GLY A 674 78.28 44.37 36.38
C GLY A 674 79.24 43.61 35.45
N LYS A 675 79.13 42.29 35.39
CA LYS A 675 79.89 41.43 34.45
C LYS A 675 79.62 41.78 32.98
N ASN A 676 80.66 41.74 32.15
CA ASN A 676 80.62 42.08 30.72
C ASN A 676 81.18 40.96 29.82
N HIS A 677 80.78 40.96 28.54
CA HIS A 677 81.38 40.10 27.51
C HIS A 677 82.79 40.60 27.15
N ILE A 678 83.77 40.30 27.99
CA ILE A 678 85.20 40.62 27.78
C ILE A 678 86.01 39.32 27.61
N PRO A 679 87.21 39.37 26.99
CA PRO A 679 88.05 38.17 26.83
C PRO A 679 88.29 37.43 28.15
N GLY A 680 88.10 36.11 28.13
CA GLY A 680 88.19 35.24 29.32
C GLY A 680 86.87 35.11 30.10
N ALA A 681 85.79 35.77 29.67
CA ALA A 681 84.47 35.56 30.24
C ALA A 681 83.89 34.18 29.89
N ILE A 682 83.15 33.59 30.82
CA ILE A 682 82.45 32.32 30.62
C ILE A 682 81.01 32.65 30.26
N VAL A 683 80.57 32.18 29.09
CA VAL A 683 79.19 32.32 28.59
C VAL A 683 78.54 30.95 28.52
N GLU A 684 77.31 30.86 29.02
CA GLU A 684 76.43 29.73 28.75
C GLU A 684 75.80 29.94 27.38
N TYR A 685 75.81 28.88 26.58
CA TYR A 685 75.20 28.89 25.26
C TYR A 685 74.07 27.86 25.20
N SER A 686 72.86 28.32 24.88
CA SER A 686 71.66 27.47 24.88
C SER A 686 71.00 27.49 23.51
N ILE A 687 70.76 26.29 22.98
CA ILE A 687 69.90 26.05 21.83
C ILE A 687 68.65 25.35 22.36
N VAL A 688 67.51 26.03 22.33
CA VAL A 688 66.23 25.48 22.74
C VAL A 688 65.46 25.10 21.49
N VAL A 689 65.25 23.79 21.31
CA VAL A 689 64.34 23.27 20.29
C VAL A 689 63.00 23.00 20.96
N GLN A 690 61.96 23.71 20.54
CA GLN A 690 60.61 23.54 21.04
C GLN A 690 59.73 22.96 19.94
N ASN A 691 59.12 21.80 20.21
CA ASN A 691 58.01 21.35 19.38
C ASN A 691 56.73 22.03 19.87
N SER A 692 56.28 23.02 19.10
CA SER A 692 55.00 23.72 19.31
C SER A 692 53.84 23.04 18.56
N GLY A 693 54.13 21.95 17.85
CA GLY A 693 53.13 21.08 17.26
C GLY A 693 52.47 20.22 18.33
N ASN A 694 51.31 19.66 18.00
CA ASN A 694 50.52 18.88 18.95
C ASN A 694 51.09 17.48 19.25
N TYR A 695 52.26 17.11 18.70
CA TYR A 695 52.80 15.74 18.71
C TYR A 695 54.32 15.71 18.73
N SER A 696 54.90 14.70 19.39
CA SER A 696 56.35 14.48 19.53
C SER A 696 57.07 14.45 18.17
N ALA A 697 58.31 14.95 18.14
CA ALA A 697 59.25 14.56 17.10
C ALA A 697 59.47 13.03 17.21
N ASP A 698 59.69 12.35 16.10
CA ASP A 698 59.90 10.91 16.07
C ASP A 698 61.18 10.47 16.82
N ALA A 699 61.30 9.16 17.04
CA ALA A 699 62.28 8.54 17.93
C ALA A 699 63.74 8.81 17.50
N ASN A 700 64.37 9.82 18.09
CA ASN A 700 65.81 10.10 18.00
C ASN A 700 66.31 10.40 16.57
N THR A 701 65.58 11.26 15.85
CA THR A 701 65.94 11.69 14.48
C THR A 701 66.29 13.18 14.40
N VAL A 702 66.20 13.92 15.51
CA VAL A 702 66.51 15.35 15.52
C VAL A 702 68.03 15.52 15.51
N THR A 703 68.53 16.18 14.47
CA THR A 703 69.93 16.59 14.38
C THR A 703 70.02 18.10 14.39
N ILE A 704 70.76 18.64 15.36
CA ILE A 704 71.02 20.07 15.49
C ILE A 704 72.42 20.34 14.95
N TYR A 705 72.51 21.28 14.02
CA TYR A 705 73.78 21.81 13.52
C TYR A 705 73.94 23.23 14.01
N ASP A 706 75.10 23.53 14.58
CA ASP A 706 75.42 24.87 15.01
C ASP A 706 76.84 25.31 14.64
N VAL A 707 76.96 26.60 14.32
CA VAL A 707 78.24 27.29 14.09
C VAL A 707 78.51 28.19 15.30
N LEU A 708 79.70 28.04 15.89
CA LEU A 708 80.14 28.86 17.02
C LEU A 708 80.70 30.20 16.53
N ASP A 709 80.59 31.23 17.38
CA ASP A 709 81.20 32.53 17.11
C ASP A 709 82.74 32.42 17.13
N ALA A 710 83.43 33.14 16.25
CA ALA A 710 84.90 33.08 16.18
C ALA A 710 85.60 33.64 17.43
N ASN A 711 84.88 34.34 18.31
CA ASN A 711 85.41 34.92 19.54
C ASN A 711 85.14 34.07 20.79
N VAL A 712 84.61 32.85 20.65
CA VAL A 712 84.40 31.92 21.78
C VAL A 712 85.33 30.71 21.68
N GLU A 713 85.72 30.18 22.83
CA GLU A 713 86.43 28.90 22.94
C GLU A 713 85.48 27.87 23.55
N PHE A 714 85.44 26.66 23.01
CA PHE A 714 84.54 25.61 23.49
C PHE A 714 85.06 24.98 24.78
N ASP A 715 84.26 24.96 25.84
CA ASP A 715 84.59 24.28 27.10
C ASP A 715 84.50 22.76 26.92
N VAL A 716 85.66 22.12 26.79
CA VAL A 716 85.78 20.67 26.61
C VAL A 716 85.41 19.92 27.88
N SER A 717 85.60 20.55 29.05
CA SER A 717 85.41 19.91 30.36
C SER A 717 83.93 19.78 30.72
N THR A 718 83.12 20.81 30.44
CA THR A 718 81.67 20.79 30.64
C THR A 718 80.97 20.09 29.47
N GLY A 719 81.44 20.31 28.24
CA GLY A 719 80.86 19.73 27.03
C GLY A 719 79.44 20.21 26.72
N VAL A 720 78.74 19.48 25.85
CA VAL A 720 77.32 19.74 25.56
C VAL A 720 76.46 18.99 26.56
N VAL A 721 75.61 19.72 27.27
CA VAL A 721 74.64 19.17 28.20
C VAL A 721 73.25 19.20 27.56
N PHE A 722 72.54 18.08 27.63
CA PHE A 722 71.13 18.01 27.24
C PHE A 722 70.25 18.16 28.48
N SER A 723 69.35 19.14 28.42
CA SER A 723 68.34 19.38 29.44
C SER A 723 66.97 19.19 28.80
N ASP A 724 66.21 18.21 29.28
CA ASP A 724 64.84 18.00 28.83
C ASP A 724 63.90 19.00 29.54
N GLY A 725 62.84 19.41 28.84
CA GLY A 725 61.85 20.31 29.39
C GLY A 725 61.03 19.67 30.51
N SER A 726 60.20 20.47 31.19
CA SER A 726 59.27 19.97 32.22
C SER A 726 58.27 18.95 31.67
N ASN A 727 57.94 19.07 30.38
CA ASN A 727 57.26 18.02 29.60
C ASN A 727 58.35 17.27 28.83
N SER A 728 58.51 15.98 29.13
CA SER A 728 59.59 15.21 28.51
C SER A 728 59.41 15.10 27.00
N SER A 729 60.50 15.35 26.26
CA SER A 729 60.57 15.17 24.81
C SER A 729 60.74 13.71 24.39
N ASN A 730 61.06 12.80 25.33
CA ASN A 730 61.52 11.43 25.08
C ASN A 730 62.79 11.31 24.20
N LEU A 731 63.46 12.42 23.94
CA LEU A 731 64.76 12.46 23.27
C LEU A 731 65.87 12.18 24.28
N ALA A 732 66.92 11.49 23.85
CA ALA A 732 68.15 11.34 24.62
C ALA A 732 69.28 12.13 23.96
N LEU A 733 70.38 12.39 24.66
CA LEU A 733 71.57 12.90 24.01
C LEU A 733 72.25 11.74 23.27
N GLY A 734 72.33 11.82 21.95
CA GLY A 734 73.05 10.91 21.09
C GLY A 734 74.52 11.34 20.91
N ALA A 735 75.04 11.22 19.69
CA ALA A 735 76.43 11.59 19.42
C ALA A 735 76.60 13.11 19.31
N ILE A 736 77.69 13.61 19.91
CA ILE A 736 78.17 14.97 19.69
C ILE A 736 79.44 14.88 18.85
N SER A 737 79.50 15.68 17.81
CA SER A 737 80.63 15.72 16.90
C SER A 737 80.98 17.16 16.53
N TYR A 738 82.27 17.43 16.30
CA TYR A 738 82.80 18.78 16.19
C TYR A 738 83.51 19.02 14.86
N SER A 739 83.53 20.26 14.40
CA SER A 739 84.28 20.71 13.24
C SER A 739 85.23 21.86 13.62
N HIS A 740 86.37 21.93 12.93
CA HIS A 740 87.33 23.03 13.07
C HIS A 740 87.11 24.16 12.06
N THR A 741 86.00 24.14 11.33
CA THR A 741 85.65 25.15 10.31
C THR A 741 84.24 25.69 10.57
N SER A 742 84.03 26.99 10.30
CA SER A 742 82.75 27.68 10.45
C SER A 742 81.77 27.47 9.29
N SER A 743 82.14 26.66 8.30
CA SER A 743 81.27 26.18 7.20
C SER A 743 81.47 24.67 7.02
N PRO A 744 81.05 23.88 8.02
CA PRO A 744 81.46 22.48 8.15
C PRO A 744 80.81 21.59 7.08
N THR A 745 81.63 20.80 6.39
CA THR A 745 81.19 19.65 5.57
C THR A 745 81.47 18.31 6.25
N SER A 746 82.21 18.32 7.37
CA SER A 746 82.50 17.15 8.21
C SER A 746 82.62 17.55 9.69
N TYR A 747 82.30 16.60 10.57
CA TYR A 747 82.35 16.75 12.04
C TYR A 747 83.21 15.65 12.65
N THR A 748 84.52 15.68 12.41
CA THR A 748 85.47 14.65 12.89
C THR A 748 86.58 15.25 13.76
N TYR A 749 86.45 16.51 14.16
CA TYR A 749 87.43 17.17 15.02
C TYR A 749 87.26 16.68 16.46
N THR A 750 88.38 16.44 17.14
CA THR A 750 88.42 16.06 18.56
C THR A 750 88.88 17.28 19.35
N PRO A 751 88.03 17.88 20.18
CA PRO A 751 88.42 19.02 21.01
C PRO A 751 89.57 18.67 21.96
N THR A 752 90.46 19.63 22.22
CA THR A 752 91.65 19.47 23.05
C THR A 752 91.77 20.59 24.09
N GLY A 753 92.46 20.33 25.20
CA GLY A 753 92.61 21.31 26.28
C GLY A 753 91.36 21.44 27.17
N ALA A 754 91.35 22.46 28.04
CA ALA A 754 90.18 22.79 28.86
C ALA A 754 89.17 23.66 28.10
N PHE A 755 89.68 24.62 27.32
CA PHE A 755 88.93 25.41 26.36
C PHE A 755 89.63 25.29 25.00
N ASP A 756 88.87 24.97 23.95
CA ASP A 756 89.42 24.79 22.60
C ASP A 756 88.95 25.92 21.66
N PRO A 757 89.86 26.81 21.22
CA PRO A 757 89.53 27.89 20.28
C PRO A 757 89.28 27.39 18.85
N ASN A 758 89.63 26.14 18.54
CA ASN A 758 89.52 25.61 17.18
C ASN A 758 88.18 24.91 16.92
N VAL A 759 87.31 24.73 17.92
CA VAL A 759 85.95 24.24 17.68
C VAL A 759 85.13 25.37 17.06
N ALA A 760 84.78 25.24 15.78
CA ALA A 760 84.03 26.25 15.03
C ALA A 760 82.61 25.78 14.65
N GLY A 761 82.30 24.48 14.80
CA GLY A 761 80.96 23.96 14.59
C GLY A 761 80.68 22.71 15.42
N ILE A 762 79.42 22.54 15.82
CA ILE A 762 78.92 21.41 16.61
C ILE A 762 77.76 20.74 15.87
N ARG A 763 77.72 19.41 15.86
CA ARG A 763 76.56 18.59 15.46
C ARG A 763 76.13 17.77 16.67
N ILE A 764 74.86 17.90 17.03
CA ILE A 764 74.24 17.18 18.13
C ILE A 764 73.15 16.28 17.54
N GLU A 765 73.28 14.99 17.76
CA GLU A 765 72.24 14.01 17.45
C GLU A 765 71.52 13.66 18.75
N THR A 766 70.20 13.50 18.68
CA THR A 766 69.38 13.02 19.79
C THR A 766 68.88 11.63 19.52
#